data_AF-A0A950VJS5-F1
#
_entry.id   AF-A0A950VJS5-F1
#
_cell.length_a   1.000
_cell.length_b   1.000
_cell.length_c   1.000
_cell.angle_alpha   90.00
_cell.angle_beta   90.00
_cell.angle_gamma   90.00
#
_symmetry.space_group_name_H-M   'P 1'
#
loop_
_entity.id
_entity.type
_entity.pdbx_description
1 polymer ?
#
loop_
_entity_poly.entity_id
_entity_poly.type
_entity_poly.pdbx_seq_one_letter_code
_entity_poly.pdbx_strand_id
1 'polypeptide(L)'
;MPETLQPIMMKTGEGLSVTTLPDGQRLTLVVGMKTEADCILHWGLSRRPGAPWRRPPDAFWPQGTTPAEGPAVRTPFAATNQGQKEVAIHFDLPCPESNLAFVVHFPRENRWLKSGGKDFSVPLPNGHHGPSPEEALAAWVPEEDAARQVFTLESGDRMATATRVTAEGRKVTLVTEAEAPLDLHWGVVWHFRHEWKLPPEDFRPAGTTVFQQEAARTPFTERDGLRFLEVNFPTLATGEKPRGMKFILLQPETGSWLKSGGKEIYLPLFESEGDSRLPSSKLRDLAEQIVGAEMGAGSWTLMHRFHLCHDLLEAAQDDEEALALLFTWLRYSSIRQLDWQRRFNTKPRELSHAQDRLTTRLAGVWRRHLGPDGAGRQVWARRLLTTLGRGGDGQRVRDEILQIMHRNHLKETSGQFIEEWHQKLHNNTTPDDVVLCEAYLAFLSSNGNRDLFYQTLEKGGVTRDRLRSFERPIKTDPDFYADRKNALIPEFENFLRILKSVHAGTDLESAAAAARPRLNEGQKQKLDHLLWLRSRNPGVKELAGTIVSVRESLREALLAIKDDAGLRDLLYLDLALEESFRGAIERQNLSQFGRDDLVELVQWALRNLDLSTGLPELSLCGGHWAQLLAQPRAGREWALHAKSVADRAGRCVQGITDELYRVLQPK
;
A
#
# COMPACT_ATOMS: atom_id res chain seq x y z
N MET A 1 24.99 -50.82 8.64
CA MET A 1 25.68 -50.86 9.96
C MET A 1 25.17 -49.67 10.75
N PRO A 2 24.75 -49.82 12.03
CA PRO A 2 24.31 -48.66 12.78
C PRO A 2 25.50 -47.72 12.97
N GLU A 3 25.32 -46.45 12.61
CA GLU A 3 26.31 -45.40 12.88
C GLU A 3 26.67 -45.43 14.37
N THR A 4 27.96 -45.55 14.66
CA THR A 4 28.48 -45.45 16.02
C THR A 4 28.14 -44.06 16.55
N LEU A 5 27.13 -43.97 17.41
CA LEU A 5 26.71 -42.73 18.06
C LEU A 5 27.93 -42.14 18.79
N GLN A 6 28.45 -41.01 18.31
CA GLN A 6 29.55 -40.32 18.97
C GLN A 6 29.02 -39.56 20.20
N PRO A 7 29.73 -39.57 21.34
CA PRO A 7 29.32 -38.80 22.50
C PRO A 7 29.32 -37.30 22.18
N ILE A 8 28.18 -36.64 22.34
CA ILE A 8 28.12 -35.17 22.32
C ILE A 8 28.45 -34.68 23.72
N MET A 9 29.52 -33.90 23.85
CA MET A 9 29.91 -33.27 25.10
C MET A 9 29.82 -31.74 24.95
N MET A 10 28.79 -31.13 25.56
CA MET A 10 28.65 -29.68 25.66
C MET A 10 29.13 -29.24 27.04
N LYS A 11 30.05 -28.28 27.11
CA LYS A 11 30.46 -27.63 28.36
C LYS A 11 30.25 -26.12 28.23
N THR A 12 29.64 -25.50 29.23
CA THR A 12 29.52 -24.04 29.30
C THR A 12 30.55 -23.46 30.27
N GLY A 13 30.87 -22.17 30.12
CA GLY A 13 31.77 -21.45 31.04
C GLY A 13 31.25 -21.35 32.49
N GLU A 14 29.99 -21.74 32.72
CA GLU A 14 29.31 -21.68 34.03
C GLU A 14 29.27 -23.03 34.74
N GLY A 15 30.07 -24.01 34.29
CA GLY A 15 30.22 -25.30 34.96
C GLY A 15 29.13 -26.34 34.65
N LEU A 16 28.24 -26.06 33.68
CA LEU A 16 27.29 -27.03 33.14
C LEU A 16 28.00 -27.94 32.12
N SER A 17 27.76 -29.24 32.21
CA SER A 17 28.15 -30.22 31.20
C SER A 17 26.97 -31.09 30.80
N VAL A 18 26.83 -31.38 29.52
CA VAL A 18 25.84 -32.33 28.99
C VAL A 18 26.57 -33.40 28.20
N THR A 19 26.37 -34.66 28.55
CA THR A 19 27.00 -35.81 27.90
C THR A 19 25.94 -36.82 27.49
N THR A 20 25.99 -37.28 26.24
CA THR A 20 25.16 -38.38 25.75
C THR A 20 25.98 -39.66 25.69
N LEU A 21 25.50 -40.71 26.34
CA LEU A 21 26.14 -42.02 26.42
C LEU A 21 25.21 -43.06 25.77
N PRO A 22 25.45 -43.43 24.51
CA PRO A 22 24.68 -44.47 23.83
C PRO A 22 25.08 -45.87 24.33
N ASP A 23 24.08 -46.72 24.60
CA ASP A 23 24.24 -48.12 25.00
C ASP A 23 23.18 -49.01 24.31
N GLY A 24 23.50 -49.51 23.11
CA GLY A 24 22.60 -50.37 22.34
C GLY A 24 21.28 -49.69 21.99
N GLN A 25 20.17 -50.18 22.55
CA GLN A 25 18.82 -49.60 22.39
C GLN A 25 18.47 -48.55 23.46
N ARG A 26 19.45 -48.09 24.26
CA ARG A 26 19.24 -47.06 25.26
C ARG A 26 20.21 -45.91 25.09
N LEU A 27 19.75 -44.73 25.50
CA LEU A 27 20.55 -43.52 25.57
C LEU A 27 20.50 -42.98 27.00
N THR A 28 21.66 -42.79 27.61
CA THR A 28 21.78 -42.10 28.88
C THR A 28 22.24 -40.67 28.63
N LEU A 29 21.38 -39.70 28.95
CA LEU A 29 21.71 -38.29 28.96
C LEU A 29 22.15 -37.88 30.36
N VAL A 30 23.41 -37.52 30.52
CA VAL A 30 23.96 -37.02 31.79
C VAL A 30 24.07 -35.51 31.73
N VAL A 31 23.28 -34.83 32.56
CA VAL A 31 23.41 -33.39 32.81
C VAL A 31 24.17 -33.21 34.11
N GLY A 32 25.39 -32.67 34.02
CA GLY A 32 26.28 -32.39 35.14
C GLY A 32 26.43 -30.91 35.43
N MET A 33 26.61 -30.57 36.70
CA MET A 33 26.79 -29.21 37.19
C MET A 33 27.89 -29.18 38.24
N LYS A 34 28.95 -28.39 38.00
CA LYS A 34 30.02 -28.14 38.98
C LYS A 34 29.61 -27.03 39.94
N THR A 35 28.98 -27.41 41.06
CA THR A 35 28.50 -26.47 42.07
C THR A 35 28.34 -27.15 43.43
N GLU A 36 28.54 -26.38 44.51
CA GLU A 36 28.21 -26.81 45.87
C GLU A 36 26.73 -26.54 46.21
N ALA A 37 26.09 -25.60 45.51
CA ALA A 37 24.70 -25.22 45.73
C ALA A 37 23.71 -26.32 45.33
N ASP A 38 22.55 -26.36 45.98
CA ASP A 38 21.46 -27.24 45.57
C ASP A 38 20.87 -26.73 44.25
N CYS A 39 20.76 -27.62 43.26
CA CYS A 39 20.19 -27.30 41.96
C CYS A 39 19.22 -28.40 41.51
N ILE A 40 18.26 -28.00 40.67
CA ILE A 40 17.18 -28.83 40.14
C ILE A 40 17.20 -28.70 38.62
N LEU A 41 17.16 -29.84 37.93
CA LEU A 41 16.94 -29.89 36.51
C LEU A 41 15.44 -29.70 36.26
N HIS A 42 15.06 -28.62 35.58
CA HIS A 42 13.69 -28.38 35.13
C HIS A 42 13.62 -28.63 33.63
N TRP A 43 12.95 -29.71 33.22
CA TRP A 43 13.07 -30.24 31.86
C TRP A 43 11.76 -30.79 31.32
N GLY A 44 11.70 -30.90 30.00
CA GLY A 44 10.61 -31.50 29.23
C GLY A 44 11.11 -32.05 27.90
N LEU A 45 10.26 -32.79 27.22
CA LEU A 45 10.51 -33.26 25.86
C LEU A 45 9.89 -32.31 24.84
N SER A 46 10.37 -32.37 23.61
CA SER A 46 9.90 -31.52 22.51
C SER A 46 10.18 -32.21 21.17
N ARG A 47 9.32 -31.94 20.18
CA ARG A 47 9.47 -32.49 18.83
C ARG A 47 10.63 -31.91 18.04
N ARG A 48 11.14 -30.74 18.44
CA ARG A 48 12.32 -30.07 17.87
C ARG A 48 12.79 -28.96 18.82
N PRO A 49 14.02 -28.43 18.64
CA PRO A 49 14.48 -27.26 19.37
C PRO A 49 13.48 -26.09 19.26
N GLY A 50 13.05 -25.55 20.40
CA GLY A 50 12.15 -24.39 20.49
C GLY A 50 10.65 -24.68 20.37
N ALA A 51 10.24 -25.93 20.15
CA ALA A 51 8.82 -26.31 20.22
C ALA A 51 8.30 -26.28 21.68
N PRO A 52 6.97 -26.17 21.89
CA PRO A 52 6.38 -26.27 23.22
C PRO A 52 6.82 -27.55 23.94
N TRP A 53 7.15 -27.40 25.23
CA TRP A 53 7.56 -28.53 26.04
C TRP A 53 6.38 -29.48 26.26
N ARG A 54 6.70 -30.75 26.42
CA ARG A 54 5.78 -31.82 26.78
C ARG A 54 6.32 -32.57 27.98
N ARG A 55 5.40 -33.01 28.83
CA ARG A 55 5.77 -33.78 30.02
C ARG A 55 6.35 -35.13 29.58
N PRO A 56 7.59 -35.45 29.98
CA PRO A 56 8.15 -36.77 29.70
C PRO A 56 7.29 -37.84 30.38
N PRO A 57 7.10 -39.02 29.77
CA PRO A 57 6.48 -40.16 30.45
C PRO A 57 7.21 -40.51 31.75
N ASP A 58 6.45 -40.93 32.77
CA ASP A 58 6.97 -41.29 34.10
C ASP A 58 8.08 -42.36 34.03
N ALA A 59 8.07 -43.21 32.99
CA ALA A 59 9.10 -44.21 32.73
C ALA A 59 10.50 -43.61 32.51
N PHE A 60 10.60 -42.36 32.05
CA PHE A 60 11.88 -41.67 31.83
C PHE A 60 12.32 -40.84 33.02
N TRP A 61 11.55 -40.80 34.11
CA TRP A 61 11.83 -39.94 35.25
C TRP A 61 12.94 -40.54 36.11
N PRO A 62 14.08 -39.85 36.28
CA PRO A 62 15.07 -40.28 37.25
C PRO A 62 14.51 -40.26 38.67
N GLN A 63 15.14 -40.98 39.59
CA GLN A 63 14.70 -41.04 40.98
C GLN A 63 14.59 -39.64 41.61
N GLY A 64 13.49 -39.38 42.33
CA GLY A 64 13.23 -38.08 42.97
C GLY A 64 12.63 -37.02 42.04
N THR A 65 12.30 -37.37 40.80
CA THR A 65 11.61 -36.46 39.88
C THR A 65 10.17 -36.21 40.33
N THR A 66 9.74 -34.96 40.23
CA THR A 66 8.38 -34.51 40.56
C THR A 66 7.79 -33.67 39.43
N PRO A 67 6.47 -33.69 39.22
CA PRO A 67 5.84 -32.83 38.22
C PRO A 67 5.97 -31.35 38.63
N ALA A 68 6.22 -30.49 37.66
CA ALA A 68 6.12 -29.04 37.84
C ALA A 68 4.77 -28.52 37.31
N GLU A 69 4.46 -27.25 37.59
CA GLU A 69 3.36 -26.57 36.90
C GLU A 69 3.62 -26.55 35.38
N GLY A 70 2.61 -26.93 34.60
CA GLY A 70 2.72 -27.03 33.14
C GLY A 70 3.42 -28.31 32.65
N PRO A 71 4.03 -28.29 31.45
CA PRO A 71 4.51 -29.48 30.76
C PRO A 71 5.89 -29.98 31.23
N ALA A 72 6.44 -29.44 32.31
CA ALA A 72 7.78 -29.75 32.77
C ALA A 72 7.79 -30.70 33.98
N VAL A 73 8.95 -31.30 34.22
CA VAL A 73 9.26 -32.08 35.43
C VAL A 73 10.52 -31.52 36.08
N ARG A 74 10.69 -31.81 37.37
CA ARG A 74 11.80 -31.34 38.19
C ARG A 74 12.55 -32.52 38.78
N THR A 75 13.82 -32.64 38.45
CA THR A 75 14.70 -33.70 38.96
C THR A 75 15.83 -33.08 39.77
N PRO A 76 16.00 -33.43 41.05
CA PRO A 76 17.11 -32.94 41.86
C PRO A 76 18.44 -33.53 41.37
N PHE A 77 19.50 -32.73 41.34
CA PHE A 77 20.83 -33.23 41.04
C PHE A 77 21.39 -34.05 42.21
N ALA A 78 21.95 -35.22 41.92
CA ALA A 78 22.61 -36.08 42.90
C ALA A 78 24.11 -35.75 43.00
N ALA A 79 24.68 -35.73 44.21
CA ALA A 79 26.10 -35.47 44.40
C ALA A 79 26.96 -36.66 43.92
N THR A 80 28.05 -36.36 43.21
CA THR A 80 29.07 -37.35 42.82
C THR A 80 30.35 -37.17 43.65
N ASN A 81 31.20 -38.19 43.67
CA ASN A 81 32.45 -38.20 44.45
C ASN A 81 33.53 -37.20 43.99
N GLN A 82 33.25 -36.35 42.98
CA GLN A 82 34.21 -35.43 42.36
C GLN A 82 33.83 -33.94 42.49
N GLY A 83 32.93 -33.58 43.41
CA GLY A 83 32.48 -32.18 43.60
C GLY A 83 31.60 -31.67 42.45
N GLN A 84 31.03 -32.60 41.68
CA GLN A 84 30.08 -32.37 40.59
C GLN A 84 28.75 -33.00 40.99
N LYS A 85 27.62 -32.34 40.68
CA LYS A 85 26.29 -32.94 40.85
C LYS A 85 25.75 -33.31 39.48
N GLU A 86 25.02 -34.42 39.37
CA GLU A 86 24.54 -34.93 38.07
C GLU A 86 23.09 -35.45 38.12
N VAL A 87 22.44 -35.40 36.96
CA VAL A 87 21.18 -36.09 36.66
C VAL A 87 21.41 -36.97 35.44
N ALA A 88 21.17 -38.27 35.58
CA ALA A 88 21.19 -39.22 34.47
C ALA A 88 19.76 -39.58 34.06
N ILE A 89 19.39 -39.26 32.83
CA ILE A 89 18.08 -39.56 32.23
C ILE A 89 18.26 -40.69 31.23
N HIS A 90 17.43 -41.72 31.32
CA HIS A 90 17.52 -42.90 30.46
C HIS A 90 16.35 -42.89 29.47
N PHE A 91 16.68 -42.97 28.18
CA PHE A 91 15.71 -43.08 27.09
C PHE A 91 15.84 -44.45 26.42
N ASP A 92 14.73 -45.13 26.21
CA ASP A 92 14.67 -46.25 25.28
C ASP A 92 14.60 -45.70 23.84
N LEU A 93 15.35 -46.31 22.91
CA LEU A 93 15.41 -45.94 21.50
C LEU A 93 14.58 -46.91 20.63
N PRO A 94 13.84 -46.41 19.62
CA PRO A 94 13.69 -44.99 19.23
C PRO A 94 12.83 -44.20 20.22
N CYS A 95 13.24 -42.96 20.52
CA CYS A 95 12.47 -42.09 21.41
C CYS A 95 11.26 -41.50 20.65
N PRO A 96 10.06 -41.36 21.25
CA PRO A 96 8.92 -40.72 20.59
C PRO A 96 9.13 -39.25 20.24
N GLU A 97 10.05 -38.57 20.93
CA GLU A 97 10.34 -37.14 20.78
C GLU A 97 11.80 -36.97 20.32
N SER A 98 12.09 -35.92 19.55
CA SER A 98 13.42 -35.74 18.93
C SER A 98 14.36 -34.85 19.73
N ASN A 99 13.87 -34.19 20.78
CA ASN A 99 14.65 -33.19 21.51
C ASN A 99 14.22 -33.08 22.99
N LEU A 100 15.20 -32.93 23.87
CA LEU A 100 14.99 -32.59 25.28
C LEU A 100 15.34 -31.12 25.52
N ALA A 101 14.43 -30.38 26.16
CA ALA A 101 14.65 -29.00 26.56
C ALA A 101 14.75 -28.89 28.09
N PHE A 102 15.67 -28.07 28.59
CA PHE A 102 15.85 -27.90 30.03
C PHE A 102 16.43 -26.55 30.45
N VAL A 103 16.26 -26.23 31.72
CA VAL A 103 16.95 -25.17 32.45
C VAL A 103 17.37 -25.69 33.83
N VAL A 104 18.39 -25.08 34.44
CA VAL A 104 18.82 -25.46 35.80
C VAL A 104 18.39 -24.38 36.78
N HIS A 105 17.59 -24.77 37.78
CA HIS A 105 17.10 -23.88 38.82
C HIS A 105 17.92 -24.03 40.10
N PHE A 106 18.31 -22.91 40.70
CA PHE A 106 19.00 -22.82 41.99
C PHE A 106 18.01 -22.27 43.03
N PRO A 107 17.32 -23.12 43.81
CA PRO A 107 16.17 -22.69 44.62
C PRO A 107 16.51 -21.67 45.71
N ARG A 108 17.69 -21.78 46.34
CA ARG A 108 18.13 -20.84 47.39
C ARG A 108 18.43 -19.45 46.85
N GLU A 109 18.87 -19.37 45.60
CA GLU A 109 19.22 -18.12 44.90
C GLU A 109 18.05 -17.57 44.07
N ASN A 110 16.97 -18.35 43.93
CA ASN A 110 15.88 -18.11 42.97
C ASN A 110 16.40 -17.77 41.56
N ARG A 111 17.47 -18.46 41.13
CA ARG A 111 18.20 -18.19 39.89
C ARG A 111 17.98 -19.31 38.89
N TRP A 112 17.83 -18.95 37.62
CA TRP A 112 17.66 -19.88 36.51
C TRP A 112 18.83 -19.78 35.55
N LEU A 113 19.51 -20.89 35.31
CA LEU A 113 20.55 -21.00 34.30
C LEU A 113 19.91 -21.29 32.95
N LYS A 114 20.24 -20.46 31.96
CA LYS A 114 19.71 -20.49 30.60
C LYS A 114 20.84 -20.31 29.59
N SER A 115 20.67 -20.86 28.39
CA SER A 115 21.57 -20.67 27.26
C SER A 115 21.31 -19.33 26.57
N GLY A 116 22.03 -18.28 26.96
CA GLY A 116 21.91 -16.95 26.31
C GLY A 116 20.50 -16.37 26.37
N GLY A 117 19.78 -16.60 27.48
CA GLY A 117 18.39 -16.19 27.68
C GLY A 117 17.32 -17.18 27.18
N LYS A 118 17.72 -18.26 26.49
CA LYS A 118 16.85 -19.34 26.01
C LYS A 118 17.09 -20.64 26.78
N ASP A 119 16.19 -21.60 26.64
CA ASP A 119 16.35 -22.92 27.27
C ASP A 119 17.48 -23.72 26.61
N PHE A 120 18.14 -24.60 27.36
CA PHE A 120 19.07 -25.56 26.78
C PHE A 120 18.30 -26.59 25.96
N SER A 121 18.88 -27.02 24.85
CA SER A 121 18.25 -27.97 23.91
C SER A 121 19.24 -29.08 23.56
N VAL A 122 18.80 -30.34 23.70
CA VAL A 122 19.61 -31.52 23.41
C VAL A 122 18.87 -32.39 22.40
N PRO A 123 19.39 -32.57 21.18
CA PRO A 123 18.79 -33.49 20.21
C PRO A 123 18.94 -34.93 20.70
N LEU A 124 17.86 -35.70 20.63
CA LEU A 124 17.82 -37.11 20.97
C LEU A 124 18.07 -37.95 19.70
N PRO A 125 19.15 -38.75 19.62
CA PRO A 125 19.44 -39.59 18.46
C PRO A 125 18.35 -40.63 18.23
N ASN A 126 18.03 -40.91 16.95
CA ASN A 126 16.98 -41.85 16.53
C ASN A 126 15.60 -41.60 17.16
N GLY A 127 15.25 -40.34 17.45
CA GLY A 127 13.84 -39.99 17.67
C GLY A 127 13.00 -40.46 16.48
N HIS A 128 11.72 -40.80 16.68
CA HIS A 128 10.80 -41.13 15.59
C HIS A 128 10.74 -39.97 14.59
N HIS A 129 11.62 -40.00 13.59
CA HIS A 129 11.50 -39.25 12.37
C HIS A 129 10.53 -40.05 11.50
N GLY A 130 9.23 -39.91 11.76
CA GLY A 130 8.26 -40.16 10.70
C GLY A 130 8.70 -39.38 9.45
N PRO A 131 8.28 -39.81 8.25
CA PRO A 131 8.66 -39.10 7.04
C PRO A 131 8.31 -37.62 7.22
N SER A 132 9.23 -36.72 6.84
CA SER A 132 8.90 -35.30 6.80
C SER A 132 7.69 -35.07 5.90
N PRO A 133 6.90 -34.01 6.08
CA PRO A 133 5.78 -33.71 5.19
C PRO A 133 6.16 -33.73 3.71
N GLU A 134 7.38 -33.32 3.36
CA GLU A 134 7.91 -33.35 2.00
C GLU A 134 8.20 -34.75 1.48
N GLU A 135 8.84 -35.59 2.29
CA GLU A 135 9.13 -36.99 1.94
C GLU A 135 7.84 -37.78 1.79
N ALA A 136 6.90 -37.61 2.72
CA ALA A 136 5.58 -38.23 2.67
C ALA A 136 4.82 -37.76 1.42
N LEU A 137 4.78 -36.46 1.16
CA LEU A 137 4.14 -35.91 -0.03
C LEU A 137 4.79 -36.44 -1.32
N ALA A 138 6.12 -36.54 -1.37
CA ALA A 138 6.84 -37.07 -2.52
C ALA A 138 6.53 -38.55 -2.77
N ALA A 139 6.38 -39.34 -1.70
CA ALA A 139 5.98 -40.74 -1.79
C ALA A 139 4.52 -40.91 -2.21
N TRP A 140 3.61 -40.05 -1.72
CA TRP A 140 2.17 -40.14 -2.02
C TRP A 140 1.79 -39.49 -3.36
N VAL A 141 2.59 -38.54 -3.85
CA VAL A 141 2.33 -37.75 -5.06
C VAL A 141 3.64 -37.61 -5.86
N PRO A 142 3.90 -38.47 -6.86
CA PRO A 142 5.11 -38.41 -7.69
C PRO A 142 5.32 -37.02 -8.35
N GLU A 143 6.59 -36.67 -8.61
CA GLU A 143 7.00 -35.28 -8.94
C GLU A 143 6.63 -34.85 -10.36
N GLU A 144 6.60 -35.81 -11.29
CA GLU A 144 6.37 -35.56 -12.72
C GLU A 144 4.99 -34.95 -13.01
N ASP A 145 4.05 -35.00 -12.06
CA ASP A 145 2.65 -34.59 -12.24
C ASP A 145 2.19 -33.44 -11.32
N ALA A 146 3.06 -32.87 -10.47
CA ALA A 146 2.61 -31.92 -9.44
C ALA A 146 3.58 -30.76 -9.12
N ALA A 147 3.02 -29.54 -9.04
CA ALA A 147 3.72 -28.38 -8.49
C ALA A 147 3.73 -28.46 -6.96
N ARG A 148 4.91 -28.58 -6.34
CA ARG A 148 5.07 -28.70 -4.89
C ARG A 148 5.50 -27.39 -4.25
N GLN A 149 4.97 -27.09 -3.07
CA GLN A 149 5.38 -25.95 -2.25
C GLN A 149 5.49 -26.35 -0.78
N VAL A 150 6.42 -25.73 -0.07
CA VAL A 150 6.69 -25.99 1.35
C VAL A 150 6.59 -24.69 2.13
N PHE A 151 5.94 -24.76 3.29
CA PHE A 151 5.75 -23.65 4.19
C PHE A 151 6.22 -24.02 5.60
N THR A 152 6.85 -23.08 6.27
CA THR A 152 7.09 -23.15 7.72
C THR A 152 5.97 -22.41 8.42
N LEU A 153 5.25 -23.10 9.29
CA LEU A 153 4.19 -22.55 10.13
C LEU A 153 4.80 -21.80 11.32
N GLU A 154 4.03 -20.92 11.96
CA GLU A 154 4.46 -20.15 13.14
C GLU A 154 4.77 -21.03 14.35
N SER A 155 4.17 -22.21 14.45
CA SER A 155 4.57 -23.24 15.43
C SER A 155 5.98 -23.80 15.15
N GLY A 156 6.55 -23.46 14.00
CA GLY A 156 7.74 -24.02 13.39
C GLY A 156 7.45 -25.24 12.50
N ASP A 157 6.21 -25.76 12.50
CA ASP A 157 5.87 -27.03 11.85
C ASP A 157 5.96 -26.88 10.34
N ARG A 158 6.38 -27.93 9.65
CA ARG A 158 6.42 -27.95 8.19
C ARG A 158 5.07 -28.34 7.61
N MET A 159 4.75 -27.73 6.49
CA MET A 159 3.60 -28.07 5.67
C MET A 159 4.04 -28.16 4.21
N ALA A 160 3.81 -29.32 3.60
CA ALA A 160 4.06 -29.56 2.20
C ALA A 160 2.74 -29.64 1.44
N THR A 161 2.70 -29.07 0.25
CA THR A 161 1.52 -29.05 -0.62
C THR A 161 1.89 -29.46 -2.03
N ALA A 162 1.01 -30.17 -2.73
CA ALA A 162 1.16 -30.53 -4.14
C ALA A 162 -0.12 -30.19 -4.90
N THR A 163 0.00 -29.42 -5.98
CA THR A 163 -1.09 -29.19 -6.94
C THR A 163 -0.84 -29.99 -8.20
N ARG A 164 -1.69 -30.99 -8.48
CA ARG A 164 -1.60 -31.85 -9.68
C ARG A 164 -2.69 -31.51 -10.71
N VAL A 165 -2.35 -31.66 -11.99
CA VAL A 165 -3.34 -31.67 -13.07
C VAL A 165 -4.04 -33.03 -13.05
N THR A 166 -5.36 -33.07 -13.17
CA THR A 166 -6.12 -34.30 -13.42
C THR A 166 -7.00 -34.14 -14.66
N ALA A 167 -7.54 -35.24 -15.19
CA ALA A 167 -8.50 -35.18 -16.30
C ALA A 167 -9.75 -34.35 -15.96
N GLU A 168 -10.10 -34.28 -14.67
CA GLU A 168 -11.31 -33.62 -14.17
C GLU A 168 -11.06 -32.18 -13.70
N GLY A 169 -9.79 -31.77 -13.52
CA GLY A 169 -9.44 -30.42 -13.07
C GLY A 169 -8.09 -30.36 -12.36
N ARG A 170 -8.08 -29.84 -11.13
CA ARG A 170 -6.90 -29.79 -10.25
C ARG A 170 -7.18 -30.56 -8.97
N LYS A 171 -6.13 -31.16 -8.41
CA LYS A 171 -6.20 -31.81 -7.09
C LYS A 171 -5.06 -31.28 -6.23
N VAL A 172 -5.39 -30.82 -5.04
CA VAL A 172 -4.43 -30.31 -4.05
C VAL A 172 -4.30 -31.33 -2.93
N THR A 173 -3.07 -31.75 -2.66
CA THR A 173 -2.73 -32.58 -1.51
C THR A 173 -1.97 -31.73 -0.50
N LEU A 174 -2.41 -31.72 0.75
CA LEU A 174 -1.80 -30.98 1.86
C LEU A 174 -1.33 -31.96 2.93
N VAL A 175 -0.08 -31.81 3.37
CA VAL A 175 0.56 -32.67 4.37
C VAL A 175 1.28 -31.81 5.39
N THR A 176 1.08 -32.07 6.68
CA THR A 176 1.77 -31.33 7.75
C THR A 176 2.01 -32.19 8.98
N GLU A 177 3.04 -31.85 9.73
CA GLU A 177 3.38 -32.46 11.02
C GLU A 177 2.70 -31.77 12.23
N ALA A 178 1.89 -30.72 11.97
CA ALA A 178 1.14 -30.01 13.00
C ALA A 178 0.21 -30.93 13.81
N GLU A 179 -0.04 -30.57 15.07
CA GLU A 179 -0.84 -31.39 15.98
C GLU A 179 -2.32 -31.44 15.59
N ALA A 180 -2.92 -32.63 15.76
CA ALA A 180 -4.36 -32.83 15.66
C ALA A 180 -5.06 -32.51 17.00
N PRO A 181 -6.38 -32.21 16.97
CA PRO A 181 -7.21 -32.01 15.78
C PRO A 181 -6.80 -30.75 15.01
N LEU A 182 -7.01 -30.76 13.69
CA LEU A 182 -6.55 -29.70 12.80
C LEU A 182 -7.55 -29.51 11.66
N ASP A 183 -7.95 -28.28 11.41
CA ASP A 183 -8.84 -27.89 10.32
C ASP A 183 -8.11 -27.00 9.31
N LEU A 184 -8.38 -27.23 8.04
CA LEU A 184 -8.09 -26.28 6.96
C LEU A 184 -9.19 -25.21 6.97
N HIS A 185 -8.89 -23.96 7.28
CA HIS A 185 -9.80 -22.83 7.09
C HIS A 185 -9.47 -22.14 5.76
N TRP A 186 -10.36 -22.25 4.77
CA TRP A 186 -10.01 -21.91 3.39
C TRP A 186 -11.13 -21.24 2.59
N GLY A 187 -10.71 -20.57 1.53
CA GLY A 187 -11.56 -19.94 0.52
C GLY A 187 -10.96 -20.06 -0.87
N VAL A 188 -11.77 -19.76 -1.88
CA VAL A 188 -11.41 -19.78 -3.28
C VAL A 188 -11.15 -18.36 -3.79
N VAL A 189 -10.15 -18.24 -4.65
CA VAL A 189 -9.80 -17.02 -5.38
C VAL A 189 -10.21 -17.20 -6.83
N TRP A 190 -11.10 -16.36 -7.34
CA TRP A 190 -11.60 -16.46 -8.71
C TRP A 190 -10.84 -15.56 -9.66
N HIS A 191 -10.71 -14.28 -9.31
CA HIS A 191 -10.14 -13.27 -10.20
C HIS A 191 -8.91 -12.62 -9.58
N PHE A 192 -9.06 -12.05 -8.38
CA PHE A 192 -8.01 -11.25 -7.75
C PHE A 192 -7.42 -11.94 -6.53
N ARG A 193 -6.09 -11.99 -6.42
CA ARG A 193 -5.37 -12.67 -5.31
C ARG A 193 -5.75 -12.19 -3.90
N HIS A 194 -6.45 -11.07 -3.72
CA HIS A 194 -6.93 -10.64 -2.41
C HIS A 194 -8.31 -11.22 -2.06
N GLU A 195 -9.04 -11.78 -3.01
CA GLU A 195 -10.35 -12.39 -2.76
C GLU A 195 -10.27 -13.54 -1.76
N TRP A 196 -11.35 -13.70 -1.01
CA TRP A 196 -11.64 -14.88 -0.22
C TRP A 196 -13.13 -15.18 -0.38
N LYS A 197 -13.48 -16.18 -1.19
CA LYS A 197 -14.86 -16.55 -1.46
C LYS A 197 -15.14 -17.96 -0.98
N LEU A 198 -16.39 -18.19 -0.55
CA LEU A 198 -16.83 -19.51 -0.14
C LEU A 198 -16.64 -20.50 -1.31
N PRO A 199 -15.93 -21.62 -1.12
CA PRO A 199 -15.79 -22.62 -2.17
C PRO A 199 -17.16 -23.17 -2.57
N PRO A 200 -17.45 -23.39 -3.86
CA PRO A 200 -18.62 -24.15 -4.33
C PRO A 200 -18.76 -25.50 -3.63
N GLU A 201 -19.98 -26.03 -3.51
CA GLU A 201 -20.23 -27.33 -2.88
C GLU A 201 -19.41 -28.46 -3.52
N ASP A 202 -19.26 -28.44 -4.84
CA ASP A 202 -18.48 -29.41 -5.60
C ASP A 202 -16.98 -29.45 -5.23
N PHE A 203 -16.45 -28.40 -4.60
CA PHE A 203 -15.05 -28.34 -4.19
C PHE A 203 -14.84 -28.77 -2.74
N ARG A 204 -15.92 -28.94 -1.95
CA ARG A 204 -15.85 -29.18 -0.51
C ARG A 204 -15.70 -30.68 -0.21
N PRO A 205 -14.58 -31.13 0.37
CA PRO A 205 -14.42 -32.53 0.76
C PRO A 205 -15.45 -32.96 1.83
N ALA A 206 -15.53 -34.27 2.07
CA ALA A 206 -16.37 -34.78 3.15
C ALA A 206 -15.95 -34.20 4.51
N GLY A 207 -16.94 -33.83 5.33
CA GLY A 207 -16.71 -33.21 6.64
C GLY A 207 -16.49 -31.70 6.60
N THR A 208 -16.53 -31.06 5.43
CA THR A 208 -16.44 -29.59 5.34
C THR A 208 -17.66 -28.90 5.97
N THR A 209 -17.41 -27.88 6.79
CA THR A 209 -18.43 -26.98 7.34
C THR A 209 -18.27 -25.56 6.80
N VAL A 210 -19.39 -24.85 6.61
CA VAL A 210 -19.38 -23.45 6.16
C VAL A 210 -19.24 -22.52 7.36
N PHE A 211 -18.30 -21.59 7.29
CA PHE A 211 -18.07 -20.58 8.31
C PHE A 211 -18.42 -19.18 7.77
N GLN A 212 -19.37 -18.51 8.42
CA GLN A 212 -19.81 -17.14 8.13
C GLN A 212 -20.16 -16.85 6.65
N GLN A 213 -20.56 -17.87 5.88
CA GLN A 213 -20.88 -17.77 4.44
C GLN A 213 -19.73 -17.29 3.54
N GLU A 214 -18.51 -17.13 4.06
CA GLU A 214 -17.37 -16.62 3.31
C GLU A 214 -16.23 -17.63 3.21
N ALA A 215 -16.17 -18.61 4.12
CA ALA A 215 -15.09 -19.60 4.20
C ALA A 215 -15.60 -21.01 4.47
N ALA A 216 -14.77 -22.00 4.16
CA ALA A 216 -14.98 -23.40 4.50
C ALA A 216 -13.97 -23.83 5.58
N ARG A 217 -14.37 -24.79 6.42
CA ARG A 217 -13.49 -25.50 7.36
C ARG A 217 -13.52 -26.98 7.05
N THR A 218 -12.37 -27.60 6.80
CA THR A 218 -12.28 -29.01 6.42
C THR A 218 -11.28 -29.73 7.33
N PRO A 219 -11.69 -30.78 8.07
CA PRO A 219 -10.81 -31.45 9.01
C PRO A 219 -9.73 -32.25 8.28
N PHE A 220 -8.52 -32.23 8.82
CA PHE A 220 -7.44 -33.10 8.38
C PHE A 220 -7.66 -34.52 8.93
N THR A 221 -7.17 -35.50 8.17
CA THR A 221 -7.12 -36.92 8.58
C THR A 221 -5.70 -37.31 8.96
N GLU A 222 -5.52 -38.42 9.66
CA GLU A 222 -4.19 -38.97 9.96
C GLU A 222 -3.75 -39.95 8.88
N ARG A 223 -2.49 -39.84 8.45
CA ARG A 223 -1.84 -40.81 7.57
C ARG A 223 -0.34 -40.87 7.87
N ASP A 224 0.17 -42.05 8.18
CA ASP A 224 1.58 -42.32 8.53
C ASP A 224 2.15 -41.34 9.59
N GLY A 225 1.33 -41.01 10.60
CA GLY A 225 1.70 -40.09 11.69
C GLY A 225 1.63 -38.60 11.35
N LEU A 226 1.24 -38.24 10.12
CA LEU A 226 1.08 -36.87 9.65
C LEU A 226 -0.40 -36.49 9.45
N ARG A 227 -0.67 -35.19 9.38
CA ARG A 227 -1.97 -34.65 8.99
C ARG A 227 -2.03 -34.54 7.48
N PHE A 228 -3.06 -35.15 6.90
CA PHE A 228 -3.27 -35.26 5.47
C PHE A 228 -4.67 -34.74 5.10
N LEU A 229 -4.74 -33.96 4.03
CA LEU A 229 -5.98 -33.54 3.41
C LEU A 229 -5.82 -33.49 1.89
N GLU A 230 -6.89 -33.86 1.18
CA GLU A 230 -6.97 -33.75 -0.27
C GLU A 230 -8.21 -32.94 -0.66
N VAL A 231 -8.03 -31.98 -1.56
CA VAL A 231 -9.10 -31.10 -2.05
C VAL A 231 -9.14 -31.17 -3.57
N ASN A 232 -10.31 -31.44 -4.13
CA ASN A 232 -10.53 -31.51 -5.57
C ASN A 232 -11.14 -30.21 -6.07
N PHE A 233 -10.61 -29.71 -7.19
CA PHE A 233 -11.09 -28.53 -7.90
C PHE A 233 -11.48 -28.96 -9.32
N PRO A 234 -12.65 -29.61 -9.50
CA PRO A 234 -13.14 -29.98 -10.81
C PRO A 234 -13.41 -28.75 -11.68
N THR A 235 -13.36 -28.95 -13.00
CA THR A 235 -13.87 -27.93 -13.93
C THR A 235 -15.38 -27.88 -13.78
N LEU A 236 -15.91 -26.72 -13.39
CA LEU A 236 -17.35 -26.54 -13.21
C LEU A 236 -18.09 -26.58 -14.55
N ALA A 237 -19.37 -26.95 -14.52
CA ALA A 237 -20.23 -26.96 -15.71
C ALA A 237 -20.35 -25.57 -16.38
N THR A 238 -20.16 -24.50 -15.60
CA THR A 238 -20.10 -23.11 -16.09
C THR A 238 -18.84 -22.81 -16.91
N GLY A 239 -17.84 -23.68 -16.86
CA GLY A 239 -16.50 -23.47 -17.43
C GLY A 239 -15.60 -22.58 -16.56
N GLU A 240 -16.11 -22.03 -15.45
CA GLU A 240 -15.33 -21.20 -14.54
C GLU A 240 -14.26 -22.02 -13.82
N LYS A 241 -13.07 -21.44 -13.68
CA LYS A 241 -11.92 -22.07 -13.03
C LYS A 241 -11.35 -21.10 -11.99
N PRO A 242 -11.17 -21.54 -10.73
CA PRO A 242 -10.63 -20.66 -9.71
C PRO A 242 -9.15 -20.39 -9.97
N ARG A 243 -8.72 -19.14 -9.94
CA ARG A 243 -7.30 -18.81 -10.05
C ARG A 243 -6.45 -19.52 -8.98
N GLY A 244 -6.94 -19.60 -7.74
CA GLY A 244 -6.24 -20.25 -6.65
C GLY A 244 -7.12 -20.54 -5.43
N MET A 245 -6.50 -21.02 -4.36
CA MET A 245 -7.11 -21.12 -3.03
C MET A 245 -6.28 -20.39 -2.00
N LYS A 246 -6.94 -19.88 -0.97
CA LYS A 246 -6.30 -19.33 0.24
C LYS A 246 -6.68 -20.14 1.45
N PHE A 247 -5.75 -20.28 2.39
CA PHE A 247 -6.04 -20.96 3.64
C PHE A 247 -5.13 -20.56 4.80
N ILE A 248 -5.61 -20.84 6.01
CA ILE A 248 -4.87 -20.86 7.28
C ILE A 248 -5.25 -22.16 7.99
N LEU A 249 -4.35 -22.74 8.81
CA LEU A 249 -4.72 -23.89 9.62
C LEU A 249 -5.26 -23.46 10.98
N LEU A 250 -6.29 -24.14 11.46
CA LEU A 250 -6.94 -23.89 12.74
C LEU A 250 -6.82 -25.13 13.63
N GLN A 251 -6.33 -24.96 14.84
CA GLN A 251 -6.42 -25.97 15.90
C GLN A 251 -7.70 -25.72 16.70
N PRO A 252 -8.77 -26.52 16.52
CA PRO A 252 -10.08 -26.21 17.06
C PRO A 252 -10.13 -26.29 18.60
N GLU A 253 -9.29 -27.12 19.22
CA GLU A 253 -9.23 -27.25 20.69
C GLU A 253 -8.67 -26.00 21.38
N THR A 254 -7.61 -25.41 20.81
CA THR A 254 -6.95 -24.23 21.37
C THR A 254 -7.46 -22.92 20.76
N GLY A 255 -8.19 -22.98 19.65
CA GLY A 255 -8.55 -21.82 18.83
C GLY A 255 -7.36 -21.15 18.14
N SER A 256 -6.20 -21.82 18.10
CA SER A 256 -4.96 -21.25 17.57
C SER A 256 -4.89 -21.32 16.05
N TRP A 257 -4.43 -20.23 15.44
CA TRP A 257 -4.24 -20.11 13.99
C TRP A 257 -2.78 -20.34 13.64
N LEU A 258 -2.49 -21.34 12.80
CA LEU A 258 -1.13 -21.60 12.32
C LEU A 258 -0.98 -20.97 10.93
N LYS A 259 -0.29 -19.83 10.91
CA LYS A 259 0.03 -19.07 9.69
C LYS A 259 1.45 -19.37 9.23
N SER A 260 1.80 -18.96 8.01
CA SER A 260 3.18 -18.92 7.56
C SER A 260 3.64 -17.46 7.48
N GLY A 261 4.64 -17.10 8.29
CA GLY A 261 5.19 -15.74 8.33
C GLY A 261 4.16 -14.64 8.61
N GLY A 262 3.19 -14.86 9.50
CA GLY A 262 2.13 -13.89 9.81
C GLY A 262 0.97 -13.85 8.82
N LYS A 263 1.02 -14.62 7.73
CA LYS A 263 0.10 -14.48 6.59
C LYS A 263 -0.67 -15.76 6.31
N GLU A 264 -1.83 -15.58 5.67
CA GLU A 264 -2.54 -16.65 4.97
C GLU A 264 -1.69 -17.19 3.80
N ILE A 265 -1.86 -18.47 3.50
CA ILE A 265 -1.14 -19.15 2.43
C ILE A 265 -2.01 -19.11 1.17
N TYR A 266 -1.43 -18.73 0.04
CA TYR A 266 -2.06 -18.76 -1.27
C TYR A 266 -1.45 -19.90 -2.11
N LEU A 267 -2.30 -20.75 -2.66
CA LEU A 267 -1.90 -21.78 -3.63
C LEU A 267 -2.52 -21.51 -5.00
N PRO A 268 -1.72 -21.38 -6.06
CA PRO A 268 -2.23 -21.27 -7.42
C PRO A 268 -2.85 -22.59 -7.88
N LEU A 269 -3.99 -22.51 -8.58
CA LEU A 269 -4.71 -23.67 -9.12
C LEU A 269 -4.77 -23.61 -10.64
N PHE A 270 -5.38 -22.54 -11.17
CA PHE A 270 -5.54 -22.29 -12.60
C PHE A 270 -5.00 -20.91 -12.98
N GLU A 271 -3.97 -20.45 -12.26
CA GLU A 271 -3.37 -19.14 -12.48
C GLU A 271 -2.77 -19.04 -13.89
N SER A 272 -3.25 -18.06 -14.67
CA SER A 272 -2.67 -17.72 -15.97
C SER A 272 -1.31 -17.03 -15.77
N GLU A 273 -0.41 -17.14 -16.75
CA GLU A 273 0.77 -16.29 -16.80
C GLU A 273 0.32 -14.82 -16.70
N GLY A 274 0.78 -14.12 -15.66
CA GLY A 274 0.36 -12.73 -15.42
C GLY A 274 0.72 -11.84 -16.60
N ASP A 275 -0.09 -10.82 -16.86
CA ASP A 275 -0.04 -9.97 -18.07
C ASP A 275 1.40 -9.57 -18.46
N SER A 276 1.86 -10.12 -19.58
CA SER A 276 3.23 -9.94 -20.10
C SER A 276 3.56 -8.50 -20.48
N ARG A 277 2.54 -7.63 -20.61
CA ARG A 277 2.73 -6.19 -20.86
C ARG A 277 3.33 -5.47 -19.65
N LEU A 278 3.15 -6.01 -18.45
CA LEU A 278 3.73 -5.48 -17.21
C LEU A 278 5.08 -6.18 -16.91
N PRO A 279 6.18 -5.41 -16.80
CA PRO A 279 7.53 -5.97 -16.82
C PRO A 279 7.93 -6.68 -15.52
N SER A 280 7.26 -6.42 -14.39
CA SER A 280 7.61 -7.00 -13.10
C SER A 280 6.42 -7.64 -12.39
N SER A 281 6.67 -8.62 -11.53
CA SER A 281 5.64 -9.22 -10.65
C SER A 281 5.02 -8.16 -9.73
N LYS A 282 5.83 -7.26 -9.19
CA LYS A 282 5.40 -6.15 -8.34
C LYS A 282 4.36 -5.26 -9.04
N LEU A 283 4.57 -4.90 -10.30
CA LEU A 283 3.60 -4.10 -11.06
C LEU A 283 2.32 -4.86 -11.37
N ARG A 284 2.43 -6.17 -11.65
CA ARG A 284 1.26 -7.05 -11.83
C ARG A 284 0.43 -7.13 -10.57
N ASP A 285 1.05 -7.39 -9.42
CA ASP A 285 0.37 -7.44 -8.12
C ASP A 285 -0.29 -6.09 -7.77
N LEU A 286 0.36 -4.96 -8.10
CA LEU A 286 -0.20 -3.62 -7.90
C LEU A 286 -1.41 -3.38 -8.81
N ALA A 287 -1.30 -3.68 -10.10
CA ALA A 287 -2.38 -3.54 -11.07
C ALA A 287 -3.58 -4.42 -10.70
N GLU A 288 -3.36 -5.65 -10.26
CA GLU A 288 -4.43 -6.56 -9.84
C GLU A 288 -5.19 -6.06 -8.61
N GLN A 289 -4.49 -5.48 -7.63
CA GLN A 289 -5.15 -4.86 -6.47
C GLN A 289 -6.02 -3.68 -6.89
N ILE A 290 -5.52 -2.83 -7.79
CA ILE A 290 -6.26 -1.70 -8.35
C ILE A 290 -7.51 -2.19 -9.09
N VAL A 291 -7.33 -3.08 -10.07
CA VAL A 291 -8.43 -3.58 -10.90
C VAL A 291 -9.45 -4.33 -10.06
N GLY A 292 -9.01 -5.14 -9.10
CA GLY A 292 -9.94 -5.88 -8.26
C GLY A 292 -10.73 -5.02 -7.30
N ALA A 293 -10.14 -3.94 -6.78
CA ALA A 293 -10.89 -2.97 -6.01
C ALA A 293 -11.89 -2.18 -6.89
N GLU A 294 -11.46 -1.73 -8.08
CA GLU A 294 -12.30 -0.98 -9.00
C GLU A 294 -13.43 -1.81 -9.65
N MET A 295 -13.29 -3.13 -9.75
CA MET A 295 -14.30 -4.01 -10.36
C MET A 295 -15.10 -4.81 -9.33
N GLY A 296 -14.48 -5.25 -8.24
CA GLY A 296 -15.06 -6.20 -7.29
C GLY A 296 -15.85 -5.57 -6.13
N ALA A 297 -15.67 -4.28 -5.86
CA ALA A 297 -16.34 -3.62 -4.75
C ALA A 297 -17.81 -3.28 -5.08
N GLY A 298 -18.75 -3.86 -4.32
CA GLY A 298 -20.18 -3.51 -4.41
C GLY A 298 -20.50 -2.07 -3.98
N SER A 299 -19.64 -1.52 -3.12
CA SER A 299 -19.67 -0.13 -2.63
C SER A 299 -18.28 0.48 -2.80
N TRP A 300 -18.15 1.56 -3.57
CA TRP A 300 -16.86 2.13 -3.95
C TRP A 300 -16.95 3.64 -4.14
N THR A 301 -16.03 4.42 -3.59
CA THR A 301 -16.04 5.89 -3.72
C THR A 301 -14.62 6.45 -3.82
N LEU A 302 -14.49 7.75 -4.13
CA LEU A 302 -13.19 8.45 -4.10
C LEU A 302 -12.45 8.27 -2.77
N MET A 303 -13.16 8.21 -1.63
CA MET A 303 -12.55 7.98 -0.32
C MET A 303 -11.84 6.62 -0.26
N HIS A 304 -12.53 5.56 -0.71
CA HIS A 304 -11.95 4.21 -0.77
C HIS A 304 -10.76 4.15 -1.74
N ARG A 305 -10.89 4.78 -2.90
CA ARG A 305 -9.81 4.90 -3.90
C ARG A 305 -8.57 5.59 -3.30
N PHE A 306 -8.76 6.69 -2.58
CA PHE A 306 -7.65 7.42 -1.96
C PHE A 306 -7.01 6.66 -0.80
N HIS A 307 -7.79 5.94 0.00
CA HIS A 307 -7.26 5.02 1.02
C HIS A 307 -6.43 3.90 0.39
N LEU A 308 -6.96 3.24 -0.64
CA LEU A 308 -6.22 2.19 -1.33
C LEU A 308 -4.93 2.72 -1.97
N CYS A 309 -5.00 3.85 -2.68
CA CYS A 309 -3.79 4.46 -3.24
C CYS A 309 -2.78 4.85 -2.16
N HIS A 310 -3.25 5.35 -1.01
CA HIS A 310 -2.38 5.64 0.13
C HIS A 310 -1.66 4.38 0.59
N ASP A 311 -2.35 3.25 0.73
CA ASP A 311 -1.76 2.02 1.24
C ASP A 311 -0.79 1.40 0.22
N LEU A 312 -1.15 1.41 -1.07
CA LEU A 312 -0.31 0.93 -2.17
C LEU A 312 1.00 1.72 -2.33
N LEU A 313 1.08 2.97 -1.87
CA LEU A 313 2.32 3.75 -1.86
C LEU A 313 3.41 3.11 -1.02
N GLU A 314 3.09 2.26 -0.03
CA GLU A 314 4.10 1.56 0.77
C GLU A 314 5.02 0.70 -0.10
N ALA A 315 4.42 -0.05 -1.03
CA ALA A 315 5.16 -0.85 -1.99
C ALA A 315 5.65 -0.05 -3.20
N ALA A 316 4.94 1.02 -3.61
CA ALA A 316 5.21 1.73 -4.86
C ALA A 316 6.21 2.89 -4.76
N GLN A 317 6.38 3.51 -3.59
CA GLN A 317 7.08 4.81 -3.45
C GLN A 317 8.52 4.86 -3.99
N ASP A 318 9.26 3.75 -3.93
CA ASP A 318 10.65 3.69 -4.38
C ASP A 318 10.83 3.30 -5.86
N ASP A 319 9.74 3.19 -6.62
CA ASP A 319 9.72 2.65 -7.99
C ASP A 319 8.92 3.56 -8.94
N GLU A 320 9.60 4.07 -9.97
CA GLU A 320 9.04 5.06 -10.89
C GLU A 320 7.91 4.48 -11.76
N GLU A 321 8.03 3.24 -12.21
CA GLU A 321 6.97 2.59 -13.00
C GLU A 321 5.74 2.31 -12.13
N ALA A 322 5.95 1.99 -10.84
CA ALA A 322 4.86 1.79 -9.90
C ALA A 322 4.12 3.11 -9.60
N LEU A 323 4.86 4.21 -9.40
CA LEU A 323 4.27 5.54 -9.26
C LEU A 323 3.54 5.99 -10.54
N ALA A 324 4.07 5.66 -11.72
CA ALA A 324 3.43 5.94 -13.00
C ALA A 324 2.12 5.15 -13.20
N LEU A 325 2.06 3.90 -12.73
CA LEU A 325 0.83 3.10 -12.71
C LEU A 325 -0.23 3.74 -11.80
N LEU A 326 0.16 4.15 -10.58
CA LEU A 326 -0.74 4.87 -9.67
C LEU A 326 -1.21 6.19 -10.27
N PHE A 327 -0.32 6.93 -10.95
CA PHE A 327 -0.69 8.16 -11.65
C PHE A 327 -1.71 7.90 -12.74
N THR A 328 -1.51 6.86 -13.56
CA THR A 328 -2.44 6.49 -14.62
C THR A 328 -3.82 6.15 -14.06
N TRP A 329 -3.87 5.38 -12.98
CA TRP A 329 -5.11 5.03 -12.30
C TRP A 329 -5.85 6.26 -11.75
N LEU A 330 -5.16 7.10 -10.96
CA LEU A 330 -5.79 8.31 -10.42
C LEU A 330 -6.16 9.31 -11.50
N ARG A 331 -5.39 9.38 -12.60
CA ARG A 331 -5.72 10.21 -13.76
C ARG A 331 -7.01 9.74 -14.41
N TYR A 332 -7.21 8.43 -14.64
CA TYR A 332 -8.48 7.92 -15.15
C TYR A 332 -9.67 8.28 -14.24
N SER A 333 -9.47 8.30 -12.92
CA SER A 333 -10.46 8.87 -12.01
C SER A 333 -10.64 10.38 -12.25
N SER A 334 -9.58 11.17 -12.27
CA SER A 334 -9.67 12.64 -12.39
C SER A 334 -10.30 13.10 -13.71
N ILE A 335 -10.12 12.35 -14.80
CA ILE A 335 -10.71 12.63 -16.12
C ILE A 335 -12.02 11.85 -16.39
N ARG A 336 -12.67 11.34 -15.34
CA ARG A 336 -14.00 10.69 -15.38
C ARG A 336 -14.09 9.44 -16.26
N GLN A 337 -12.97 8.74 -16.48
CA GLN A 337 -12.98 7.41 -17.10
C GLN A 337 -13.37 6.32 -16.09
N LEU A 338 -13.11 6.57 -14.81
CA LEU A 338 -13.66 5.80 -13.70
C LEU A 338 -14.78 6.59 -13.03
N ASP A 339 -15.77 5.86 -12.54
CA ASP A 339 -16.81 6.44 -11.72
C ASP A 339 -16.27 6.82 -10.32
N TRP A 340 -16.94 7.76 -9.68
CA TRP A 340 -16.51 8.32 -8.40
C TRP A 340 -17.26 7.75 -7.20
N GLN A 341 -18.34 7.01 -7.46
CA GLN A 341 -19.23 6.53 -6.41
C GLN A 341 -20.14 5.39 -6.90
N ARG A 342 -20.25 4.35 -6.06
CA ARG A 342 -21.20 3.24 -6.15
C ARG A 342 -21.72 2.90 -4.76
N ARG A 343 -23.03 2.91 -4.59
CA ARG A 343 -23.81 2.34 -3.48
C ARG A 343 -23.22 2.63 -2.11
N PHE A 344 -22.72 3.86 -1.88
CA PHE A 344 -22.11 4.24 -0.60
C PHE A 344 -22.10 5.76 -0.41
N ASN A 345 -22.67 6.23 0.70
CA ASN A 345 -22.65 7.65 1.07
C ASN A 345 -21.33 7.98 1.77
N THR A 346 -20.54 8.91 1.23
CA THR A 346 -19.28 9.36 1.83
C THR A 346 -19.47 10.74 2.41
N LYS A 347 -19.32 10.88 3.74
CA LYS A 347 -19.42 12.20 4.38
C LYS A 347 -18.30 13.10 3.84
N PRO A 348 -18.57 14.40 3.57
CA PRO A 348 -17.54 15.32 3.07
C PRO A 348 -16.26 15.36 3.92
N ARG A 349 -16.39 15.26 5.25
CA ARG A 349 -15.24 15.17 6.17
C ARG A 349 -14.37 13.93 5.93
N GLU A 350 -14.99 12.77 5.66
CA GLU A 350 -14.28 11.50 5.45
C GLU A 350 -13.52 11.50 4.13
N LEU A 351 -14.16 11.95 3.04
CA LEU A 351 -13.50 12.11 1.75
C LEU A 351 -12.33 13.08 1.83
N SER A 352 -12.57 14.25 2.42
CA SER A 352 -11.57 15.29 2.52
C SER A 352 -10.39 14.89 3.41
N HIS A 353 -10.63 14.09 4.45
CA HIS A 353 -9.58 13.50 5.27
C HIS A 353 -8.77 12.43 4.51
N ALA A 354 -9.42 11.53 3.77
CA ALA A 354 -8.73 10.53 2.95
C ALA A 354 -7.79 11.19 1.93
N GLN A 355 -8.28 12.25 1.29
CA GLN A 355 -7.52 13.07 0.35
C GLN A 355 -6.36 13.81 1.02
N ASP A 356 -6.59 14.45 2.18
CA ASP A 356 -5.55 15.13 2.96
C ASP A 356 -4.41 14.19 3.37
N ARG A 357 -4.74 12.95 3.79
CA ARG A 357 -3.72 11.93 4.11
C ARG A 357 -2.91 11.52 2.89
N LEU A 358 -3.58 11.22 1.77
CA LEU A 358 -2.91 10.80 0.54
C LEU A 358 -1.96 11.88 0.01
N THR A 359 -2.43 13.13 -0.07
CA THR A 359 -1.64 14.24 -0.60
C THR A 359 -0.45 14.59 0.30
N THR A 360 -0.63 14.50 1.62
CA THR A 360 0.47 14.64 2.59
C THR A 360 1.50 13.52 2.44
N ARG A 361 1.06 12.27 2.26
CA ARG A 361 1.97 11.15 2.01
C ARG A 361 2.77 11.32 0.71
N LEU A 362 2.14 11.81 -0.36
CA LEU A 362 2.82 12.11 -1.63
C LEU A 362 3.88 13.21 -1.48
N ALA A 363 3.63 14.22 -0.65
CA ALA A 363 4.65 15.21 -0.31
C ALA A 363 5.85 14.56 0.43
N GLY A 364 5.58 13.63 1.35
CA GLY A 364 6.61 12.82 1.99
C GLY A 364 7.44 11.97 1.00
N VAL A 365 6.79 11.36 0.00
CA VAL A 365 7.47 10.65 -1.11
C VAL A 365 8.40 11.61 -1.86
N TRP A 366 7.91 12.80 -2.23
CA TRP A 366 8.73 13.81 -2.90
C TRP A 366 9.97 14.19 -2.08
N ARG A 367 9.83 14.36 -0.76
CA ARG A 367 10.95 14.69 0.14
C ARG A 367 11.96 13.56 0.27
N ARG A 368 11.50 12.32 0.41
CA ARG A 368 12.38 11.14 0.56
C ARG A 368 13.34 10.99 -0.62
N HIS A 369 12.93 11.44 -1.80
CA HIS A 369 13.70 11.34 -3.03
C HIS A 369 14.40 12.66 -3.42
N LEU A 370 14.73 13.52 -2.44
CA LEU A 370 15.64 14.63 -2.67
C LEU A 370 17.04 14.12 -3.02
N GLY A 371 17.54 14.51 -4.19
CA GLY A 371 18.88 14.15 -4.67
C GLY A 371 18.90 13.83 -6.17
N PRO A 372 20.10 13.66 -6.76
CA PRO A 372 20.25 13.43 -8.19
C PRO A 372 19.55 12.14 -8.67
N ASP A 373 19.58 11.08 -7.88
CA ASP A 373 19.00 9.78 -8.26
C ASP A 373 17.47 9.71 -8.05
N GLY A 374 16.88 10.72 -7.42
CA GLY A 374 15.47 10.75 -7.01
C GLY A 374 14.56 11.62 -7.88
N ALA A 375 15.11 12.32 -8.88
CA ALA A 375 14.37 13.31 -9.68
C ALA A 375 13.12 12.72 -10.37
N GLY A 376 13.21 11.51 -10.94
CA GLY A 376 12.07 10.85 -11.59
C GLY A 376 10.91 10.57 -10.61
N ARG A 377 11.21 10.04 -9.42
CA ARG A 377 10.21 9.82 -8.36
C ARG A 377 9.59 11.12 -7.85
N GLN A 378 10.37 12.20 -7.76
CA GLN A 378 9.85 13.53 -7.44
C GLN A 378 8.86 14.03 -8.50
N VAL A 379 9.18 13.85 -9.79
CA VAL A 379 8.30 14.20 -10.90
C VAL A 379 6.99 13.40 -10.83
N TRP A 380 7.05 12.10 -10.55
CA TRP A 380 5.83 11.28 -10.43
C TRP A 380 4.98 11.63 -9.21
N ALA A 381 5.59 11.91 -8.05
CA ALA A 381 4.86 12.39 -6.87
C ALA A 381 4.11 13.71 -7.17
N ARG A 382 4.75 14.64 -7.89
CA ARG A 382 4.11 15.88 -8.36
C ARG A 382 2.97 15.60 -9.33
N ARG A 383 3.16 14.70 -10.30
CA ARG A 383 2.11 14.30 -11.26
C ARG A 383 0.91 13.68 -10.56
N LEU A 384 1.11 12.83 -9.57
CA LEU A 384 0.03 12.27 -8.74
C LEU A 384 -0.78 13.38 -8.07
N LEU A 385 -0.13 14.40 -7.50
CA LEU A 385 -0.81 15.56 -6.90
C LEU A 385 -1.68 16.32 -7.91
N THR A 386 -1.33 16.36 -9.20
CA THR A 386 -2.18 17.02 -10.23
C THR A 386 -3.53 16.34 -10.46
N THR A 387 -3.68 15.09 -10.00
CA THR A 387 -4.94 14.33 -10.12
C THR A 387 -5.84 14.47 -8.89
N LEU A 388 -5.38 15.20 -7.88
CA LEU A 388 -6.00 15.31 -6.57
C LEU A 388 -6.25 16.79 -6.23
N GLY A 389 -7.40 17.08 -5.64
CA GLY A 389 -7.56 18.30 -4.84
C GLY A 389 -6.74 18.25 -3.55
N ARG A 390 -6.61 19.38 -2.86
CA ARG A 390 -5.79 19.50 -1.66
C ARG A 390 -6.29 18.63 -0.49
N GLY A 391 -7.60 18.54 -0.29
CA GLY A 391 -8.22 17.97 0.93
C GLY A 391 -8.24 18.95 2.12
N GLY A 392 -8.65 18.44 3.29
CA GLY A 392 -8.79 19.21 4.53
C GLY A 392 -10.24 19.47 4.96
N ASP A 393 -10.73 20.71 4.81
CA ASP A 393 -12.00 21.19 5.39
C ASP A 393 -13.25 20.90 4.52
N GLY A 394 -13.45 19.63 4.15
CA GLY A 394 -14.59 19.23 3.32
C GLY A 394 -15.95 19.45 3.97
N GLN A 395 -16.02 19.52 5.30
CA GLN A 395 -17.28 19.78 6.02
C GLN A 395 -17.80 21.19 5.74
N ARG A 396 -16.90 22.17 5.62
CA ARG A 396 -17.25 23.55 5.31
C ARG A 396 -17.99 23.70 3.98
N VAL A 397 -17.78 22.81 3.01
CA VAL A 397 -18.57 22.79 1.76
C VAL A 397 -20.05 22.58 2.07
N ARG A 398 -20.37 21.59 2.91
CA ARG A 398 -21.76 21.30 3.27
C ARG A 398 -22.35 22.42 4.12
N ASP A 399 -21.59 22.91 5.09
CA ASP A 399 -22.12 23.89 6.04
C ASP A 399 -22.37 25.25 5.35
N GLU A 400 -21.50 25.68 4.43
CA GLU A 400 -21.65 26.95 3.73
C GLU A 400 -22.89 26.98 2.82
N ILE A 401 -23.14 25.93 2.02
CA ILE A 401 -24.32 25.94 1.13
C ILE A 401 -25.62 26.01 1.94
N LEU A 402 -25.69 25.31 3.09
CA LEU A 402 -26.83 25.38 3.99
C LEU A 402 -27.00 26.78 4.60
N GLN A 403 -25.90 27.41 5.00
CA GLN A 403 -25.93 28.78 5.52
C GLN A 403 -26.42 29.78 4.47
N ILE A 404 -25.99 29.65 3.21
CA ILE A 404 -26.46 30.48 2.10
C ILE A 404 -27.97 30.30 1.90
N MET A 405 -28.46 29.05 1.93
CA MET A 405 -29.89 28.75 1.83
C MET A 405 -30.69 29.43 2.94
N HIS A 406 -30.25 29.32 4.19
CA HIS A 406 -30.92 29.94 5.34
C HIS A 406 -30.93 31.48 5.27
N ARG A 407 -29.78 32.11 4.98
CA ARG A 407 -29.66 33.58 4.92
C ARG A 407 -30.52 34.21 3.84
N ASN A 408 -30.71 33.52 2.71
CA ASN A 408 -31.48 34.02 1.57
C ASN A 408 -32.88 33.44 1.48
N HIS A 409 -33.33 32.67 2.48
CA HIS A 409 -34.64 32.01 2.50
C HIS A 409 -34.90 31.21 1.20
N LEU A 410 -33.90 30.44 0.77
CA LEU A 410 -34.06 29.50 -0.35
C LEU A 410 -34.87 28.29 0.13
N LYS A 411 -35.70 27.73 -0.74
CA LYS A 411 -36.61 26.65 -0.38
C LYS A 411 -35.85 25.33 -0.20
N GLU A 412 -35.93 24.74 0.98
CA GLU A 412 -35.48 23.38 1.32
C GLU A 412 -36.59 22.34 1.03
N THR A 413 -37.22 22.46 -0.14
CA THR A 413 -38.29 21.55 -0.56
C THR A 413 -37.84 20.74 -1.77
N SER A 414 -38.23 19.46 -1.82
CA SER A 414 -37.96 18.60 -2.97
C SER A 414 -38.45 19.24 -4.28
N GLY A 415 -37.72 19.03 -5.38
CA GLY A 415 -38.01 19.65 -6.67
C GLY A 415 -37.53 21.10 -6.78
N GLN A 416 -36.48 21.47 -6.03
CA GLN A 416 -35.78 22.74 -6.16
C GLN A 416 -34.30 22.46 -6.43
N PHE A 417 -33.72 23.15 -7.41
CA PHE A 417 -32.34 22.90 -7.85
C PHE A 417 -31.30 22.99 -6.71
N ILE A 418 -31.37 24.03 -5.88
CA ILE A 418 -30.41 24.24 -4.78
C ILE A 418 -30.54 23.15 -3.71
N GLU A 419 -31.75 22.69 -3.40
CA GLU A 419 -31.97 21.61 -2.45
C GLU A 419 -31.49 20.26 -3.01
N GLU A 420 -31.74 19.97 -4.29
CA GLU A 420 -31.19 18.78 -4.95
C GLU A 420 -29.66 18.78 -4.93
N TRP A 421 -29.03 19.94 -5.16
CA TRP A 421 -27.59 20.09 -5.07
C TRP A 421 -27.07 19.94 -3.64
N HIS A 422 -27.74 20.52 -2.65
CA HIS A 422 -27.41 20.34 -1.24
C HIS A 422 -27.48 18.86 -0.81
N GLN A 423 -28.53 18.13 -1.21
CA GLN A 423 -28.64 16.69 -0.96
C GLN A 423 -27.53 15.89 -1.66
N LYS A 424 -27.13 16.30 -2.87
CA LYS A 424 -25.98 15.73 -3.57
C LYS A 424 -24.69 15.93 -2.78
N LEU A 425 -24.41 17.14 -2.31
CA LEU A 425 -23.21 17.45 -1.51
C LEU A 425 -23.18 16.70 -0.18
N HIS A 426 -24.34 16.50 0.45
CA HIS A 426 -24.46 15.67 1.65
C HIS A 426 -24.11 14.21 1.39
N ASN A 427 -24.43 13.69 0.20
CA ASN A 427 -24.14 12.31 -0.19
C ASN A 427 -22.69 12.11 -0.63
N ASN A 428 -22.19 13.04 -1.44
CA ASN A 428 -20.82 13.04 -1.93
C ASN A 428 -20.47 14.37 -2.59
N THR A 429 -19.48 15.07 -2.03
CA THR A 429 -18.88 16.24 -2.68
C THR A 429 -17.78 15.79 -3.64
N THR A 430 -17.73 16.36 -4.84
CA THR A 430 -16.85 15.92 -5.93
C THR A 430 -16.34 17.13 -6.71
N PRO A 431 -15.29 16.97 -7.55
CA PRO A 431 -14.85 18.05 -8.45
C PRO A 431 -15.93 18.63 -9.37
N ASP A 432 -16.97 17.85 -9.74
CA ASP A 432 -18.12 18.33 -10.52
C ASP A 432 -18.87 19.50 -9.84
N ASP A 433 -18.77 19.64 -8.50
CA ASP A 433 -19.42 20.74 -7.76
C ASP A 433 -18.76 22.09 -8.03
N VAL A 434 -17.46 22.13 -8.34
CA VAL A 434 -16.77 23.36 -8.75
C VAL A 434 -17.38 23.89 -10.05
N VAL A 435 -17.54 22.99 -11.04
CA VAL A 435 -18.14 23.31 -12.34
C VAL A 435 -19.60 23.73 -12.18
N LEU A 436 -20.37 23.04 -11.32
CA LEU A 436 -21.75 23.37 -11.04
C LEU A 436 -21.90 24.76 -10.42
N CYS A 437 -21.00 25.12 -9.49
CA CYS A 437 -20.98 26.44 -8.88
C CYS A 437 -20.58 27.55 -9.87
N GLU A 438 -19.60 27.31 -10.75
CA GLU A 438 -19.21 28.24 -11.81
C GLU A 438 -20.36 28.48 -12.79
N ALA A 439 -21.07 27.42 -13.19
CA ALA A 439 -22.25 27.53 -14.03
C ALA A 439 -23.38 28.32 -13.34
N TYR A 440 -23.63 28.06 -12.06
CA TYR A 440 -24.65 28.79 -11.30
C TYR A 440 -24.31 30.27 -11.14
N LEU A 441 -23.03 30.62 -10.95
CA LEU A 441 -22.59 32.02 -10.96
C LEU A 441 -22.77 32.69 -12.32
N ALA A 442 -22.51 31.98 -13.43
CA ALA A 442 -22.77 32.47 -14.78
C ALA A 442 -24.27 32.71 -15.02
N PHE A 443 -25.12 31.80 -14.54
CA PHE A 443 -26.58 31.94 -14.55
C PHE A 443 -27.05 33.18 -13.78
N LEU A 444 -26.58 33.37 -12.54
CA LEU A 444 -26.93 34.53 -11.73
C LEU A 444 -26.47 35.84 -12.39
N SER A 445 -25.23 35.88 -12.86
CA SER A 445 -24.62 37.07 -13.47
C SER A 445 -25.34 37.50 -14.75
N SER A 446 -25.85 36.54 -15.52
CA SER A 446 -26.58 36.74 -16.78
C SER A 446 -28.09 36.97 -16.61
N ASN A 447 -28.56 37.26 -15.39
CA ASN A 447 -29.98 37.46 -15.07
C ASN A 447 -30.86 36.24 -15.38
N GLY A 448 -30.35 35.04 -15.10
CA GLY A 448 -31.11 33.80 -15.21
C GLY A 448 -31.07 33.15 -16.59
N ASN A 449 -30.02 33.40 -17.40
CA ASN A 449 -29.88 32.74 -18.69
C ASN A 449 -29.54 31.25 -18.52
N ARG A 450 -30.54 30.40 -18.75
CA ARG A 450 -30.41 28.94 -18.64
C ARG A 450 -29.50 28.34 -19.71
N ASP A 451 -29.46 28.89 -20.91
CA ASP A 451 -28.58 28.38 -21.95
C ASP A 451 -27.11 28.59 -21.56
N LEU A 452 -26.78 29.75 -20.98
CA LEU A 452 -25.43 30.02 -20.47
C LEU A 452 -25.06 29.11 -19.29
N PHE A 453 -26.01 28.78 -18.42
CA PHE A 453 -25.82 27.79 -17.35
C PHE A 453 -25.36 26.45 -17.92
N TYR A 454 -26.13 25.90 -18.86
CA TYR A 454 -25.85 24.59 -19.45
C TYR A 454 -24.60 24.59 -20.35
N GLN A 455 -24.34 25.68 -21.09
CA GLN A 455 -23.09 25.84 -21.85
C GLN A 455 -21.86 25.84 -20.93
N THR A 456 -21.95 26.52 -19.78
CA THR A 456 -20.86 26.55 -18.80
C THR A 456 -20.62 25.16 -18.20
N LEU A 457 -21.70 24.45 -17.87
CA LEU A 457 -21.65 23.07 -17.39
C LEU A 457 -20.99 22.12 -18.40
N GLU A 458 -21.43 22.16 -19.67
CA GLU A 458 -20.89 21.31 -20.74
C GLU A 458 -19.41 21.61 -21.00
N LYS A 459 -19.01 22.88 -21.00
CA LYS A 459 -17.60 23.29 -21.12
C LYS A 459 -16.72 22.72 -19.99
N GLY A 460 -17.26 22.56 -18.79
CA GLY A 460 -16.60 21.89 -17.66
C GLY A 460 -16.74 20.37 -17.63
N GLY A 461 -17.39 19.78 -18.63
CA GLY A 461 -17.59 18.33 -18.76
C GLY A 461 -18.71 17.75 -17.90
N VAL A 462 -19.63 18.59 -17.40
CA VAL A 462 -20.79 18.16 -16.60
C VAL A 462 -22.05 18.28 -17.45
N THR A 463 -22.46 17.19 -18.11
CA THR A 463 -23.68 17.20 -18.94
C THR A 463 -24.95 17.09 -18.09
N ARG A 464 -26.12 17.34 -18.71
CA ARG A 464 -27.42 17.08 -18.05
C ARG A 464 -27.58 15.61 -17.63
N ASP A 465 -27.11 14.69 -18.47
CA ASP A 465 -27.14 13.26 -18.14
C ASP A 465 -26.23 12.95 -16.95
N ARG A 466 -25.08 13.64 -16.85
CA ARG A 466 -24.19 13.53 -15.69
C ARG A 466 -24.89 13.98 -14.40
N LEU A 467 -25.56 15.13 -14.40
CA LEU A 467 -26.33 15.61 -13.23
C LEU A 467 -27.40 14.60 -12.78
N ARG A 468 -28.06 13.95 -13.74
CA ARG A 468 -29.09 12.93 -13.48
C ARG A 468 -28.53 11.58 -13.04
N SER A 469 -27.27 11.30 -13.38
CA SER A 469 -26.58 10.04 -13.05
C SER A 469 -26.05 9.98 -11.61
N PHE A 470 -26.02 11.11 -10.89
CA PHE A 470 -25.61 11.12 -9.48
C PHE A 470 -26.57 10.25 -8.64
N GLU A 471 -26.06 9.61 -7.58
CA GLU A 471 -26.91 8.84 -6.65
C GLU A 471 -28.01 9.69 -6.01
N ARG A 472 -27.73 10.99 -5.82
CA ARG A 472 -28.72 12.04 -5.54
C ARG A 472 -28.81 12.91 -6.79
N PRO A 473 -29.71 12.60 -7.73
CA PRO A 473 -29.78 13.29 -9.01
C PRO A 473 -30.18 14.75 -8.84
N ILE A 474 -29.59 15.61 -9.66
CA ILE A 474 -30.08 16.98 -9.89
C ILE A 474 -30.88 16.96 -11.19
N LYS A 475 -32.18 17.20 -11.08
CA LYS A 475 -33.17 17.08 -12.16
C LYS A 475 -33.82 18.40 -12.50
N THR A 476 -33.87 19.32 -11.53
CA THR A 476 -34.59 20.58 -11.62
C THR A 476 -33.70 21.69 -12.17
N ASP A 477 -34.27 22.56 -13.01
CA ASP A 477 -33.58 23.76 -13.51
C ASP A 477 -33.33 24.79 -12.39
N PRO A 478 -32.26 25.60 -12.47
CA PRO A 478 -32.04 26.67 -11.52
C PRO A 478 -33.13 27.76 -11.61
N ASP A 479 -33.67 28.14 -10.46
CA ASP A 479 -34.60 29.27 -10.33
C ASP A 479 -33.85 30.60 -10.20
N PHE A 480 -34.33 31.63 -10.86
CA PHE A 480 -33.72 32.97 -10.81
C PHE A 480 -34.44 33.85 -9.78
N TYR A 481 -33.68 34.32 -8.78
CA TYR A 481 -34.16 35.21 -7.72
C TYR A 481 -33.65 36.63 -7.94
N ALA A 482 -34.38 37.42 -8.73
CA ALA A 482 -33.98 38.77 -9.12
C ALA A 482 -33.77 39.72 -7.92
N ASP A 483 -34.60 39.58 -6.90
CA ASP A 483 -34.57 40.32 -5.63
C ASP A 483 -33.32 40.01 -4.79
N ARG A 484 -32.79 38.79 -4.90
CA ARG A 484 -31.68 38.28 -4.08
C ARG A 484 -30.37 38.16 -4.85
N LYS A 485 -30.35 38.39 -6.16
CA LYS A 485 -29.16 38.26 -7.03
C LYS A 485 -27.90 38.88 -6.43
N ASN A 486 -27.99 40.14 -5.99
CA ASN A 486 -26.83 40.90 -5.50
C ASN A 486 -26.27 40.36 -4.18
N ALA A 487 -27.08 39.63 -3.40
CA ALA A 487 -26.63 38.91 -2.21
C ALA A 487 -26.07 37.53 -2.57
N LEU A 488 -26.72 36.80 -3.48
CA LEU A 488 -26.34 35.44 -3.86
C LEU A 488 -25.00 35.37 -4.60
N ILE A 489 -24.70 36.30 -5.50
CA ILE A 489 -23.44 36.28 -6.27
C ILE A 489 -22.20 36.23 -5.35
N PRO A 490 -21.97 37.21 -4.44
CA PRO A 490 -20.77 37.19 -3.59
C PRO A 490 -20.73 35.98 -2.63
N GLU A 491 -21.90 35.47 -2.21
CA GLU A 491 -21.96 34.27 -1.38
C GLU A 491 -21.58 33.00 -2.16
N PHE A 492 -22.06 32.84 -3.40
CA PHE A 492 -21.65 31.73 -4.24
C PHE A 492 -20.22 31.87 -4.76
N GLU A 493 -19.67 33.08 -4.88
CA GLU A 493 -18.23 33.31 -5.10
C GLU A 493 -17.39 32.84 -3.90
N ASN A 494 -17.86 33.12 -2.67
CA ASN A 494 -17.25 32.57 -1.45
C ASN A 494 -17.36 31.04 -1.41
N PHE A 495 -18.51 30.50 -1.77
CA PHE A 495 -18.73 29.06 -1.82
C PHE A 495 -17.84 28.38 -2.86
N LEU A 496 -17.68 28.98 -4.04
CA LEU A 496 -16.75 28.50 -5.06
C LEU A 496 -15.31 28.45 -4.53
N ARG A 497 -14.87 29.45 -3.77
CA ARG A 497 -13.54 29.46 -3.15
C ARG A 497 -13.35 28.30 -2.19
N ILE A 498 -14.38 27.95 -1.41
CA ILE A 498 -14.36 26.79 -0.50
C ILE A 498 -14.28 25.49 -1.31
N LEU A 499 -15.11 25.33 -2.34
CA LEU A 499 -15.08 24.15 -3.22
C LEU A 499 -13.70 23.97 -3.88
N LYS A 500 -13.11 25.04 -4.42
CA LYS A 500 -11.77 25.02 -5.02
C LYS A 500 -10.69 24.66 -4.01
N SER A 501 -10.76 25.18 -2.79
CA SER A 501 -9.80 24.85 -1.73
C SER A 501 -9.74 23.36 -1.37
N VAL A 502 -10.83 22.62 -1.61
CA VAL A 502 -10.91 21.17 -1.36
C VAL A 502 -10.59 20.38 -2.62
N HIS A 503 -11.22 20.71 -3.75
CA HIS A 503 -11.24 19.88 -4.96
C HIS A 503 -10.30 20.34 -6.07
N ALA A 504 -9.91 21.62 -6.11
CA ALA A 504 -9.05 22.19 -7.15
C ALA A 504 -7.64 22.47 -6.62
N GLY A 505 -6.81 21.43 -6.52
CA GLY A 505 -5.48 21.51 -5.91
C GLY A 505 -4.55 22.52 -6.61
N THR A 506 -4.71 22.75 -7.91
CA THR A 506 -3.89 23.66 -8.71
C THR A 506 -4.54 25.02 -8.97
N ASP A 507 -5.65 25.35 -8.30
CA ASP A 507 -6.20 26.71 -8.34
C ASP A 507 -5.24 27.69 -7.63
N LEU A 508 -4.71 28.67 -8.39
CA LEU A 508 -3.63 29.53 -7.90
C LEU A 508 -4.02 30.35 -6.66
N GLU A 509 -5.25 30.84 -6.57
CA GLU A 509 -5.70 31.63 -5.42
C GLU A 509 -5.80 30.76 -4.16
N SER A 510 -6.41 29.59 -4.29
CA SER A 510 -6.56 28.63 -3.20
C SER A 510 -5.21 28.08 -2.73
N ALA A 511 -4.33 27.73 -3.67
CA ALA A 511 -2.98 27.24 -3.38
C ALA A 511 -2.11 28.33 -2.74
N ALA A 512 -2.19 29.57 -3.23
CA ALA A 512 -1.51 30.73 -2.64
C ALA A 512 -1.97 30.96 -1.20
N ALA A 513 -3.29 30.93 -0.94
CA ALA A 513 -3.83 31.11 0.40
C ALA A 513 -3.35 30.02 1.37
N ALA A 514 -3.33 28.75 0.93
CA ALA A 514 -2.87 27.63 1.74
C ALA A 514 -1.35 27.68 2.03
N ALA A 515 -0.54 28.05 1.04
CA ALA A 515 0.91 28.14 1.16
C ALA A 515 1.39 29.38 1.93
N ARG A 516 0.61 30.48 1.93
CA ARG A 516 0.99 31.80 2.49
C ARG A 516 1.59 31.74 3.91
N PRO A 517 1.05 30.95 4.87
CA PRO A 517 1.62 30.85 6.21
C PRO A 517 3.03 30.26 6.26
N ARG A 518 3.46 29.56 5.20
CA ARG A 518 4.75 28.87 5.08
C ARG A 518 5.82 29.69 4.38
N LEU A 519 5.46 30.87 3.85
CA LEU A 519 6.35 31.75 3.11
C LEU A 519 6.97 32.82 4.02
N ASN A 520 8.21 33.21 3.73
CA ASN A 520 8.82 34.39 4.33
C ASN A 520 8.28 35.69 3.69
N GLU A 521 8.63 36.84 4.26
CA GLU A 521 8.09 38.13 3.80
C GLU A 521 8.46 38.46 2.35
N GLY A 522 9.70 38.19 1.94
CA GLY A 522 10.13 38.41 0.54
C GLY A 522 9.39 37.51 -0.46
N GLN A 523 9.13 36.26 -0.10
CA GLN A 523 8.33 35.33 -0.91
C GLN A 523 6.87 35.77 -1.00
N LYS A 524 6.28 36.24 0.10
CA LYS A 524 4.91 36.80 0.11
C LYS A 524 4.79 38.01 -0.80
N GLN A 525 5.74 38.93 -0.75
CA GLN A 525 5.76 40.11 -1.62
C GLN A 525 5.80 39.74 -3.11
N LYS A 526 6.62 38.77 -3.50
CA LYS A 526 6.66 38.27 -4.90
C LYS A 526 5.33 37.63 -5.31
N LEU A 527 4.72 36.84 -4.42
CA LEU A 527 3.43 36.19 -4.68
C LEU A 527 2.30 37.23 -4.80
N ASP A 528 2.27 38.23 -3.92
CA ASP A 528 1.29 39.32 -3.96
C ASP A 528 1.44 40.16 -5.22
N HIS A 529 2.68 40.44 -5.64
CA HIS A 529 2.94 41.11 -6.91
C HIS A 529 2.39 40.30 -8.10
N LEU A 530 2.59 38.97 -8.13
CA LEU A 530 2.03 38.12 -9.18
C LEU A 530 0.49 38.17 -9.20
N LEU A 531 -0.16 38.06 -8.05
CA LEU A 531 -1.62 38.09 -7.95
C LEU A 531 -2.18 39.45 -8.39
N TRP A 532 -1.55 40.54 -7.96
CA TRP A 532 -1.87 41.89 -8.41
C TRP A 532 -1.66 42.03 -9.92
N LEU A 533 -0.54 41.56 -10.45
CA LEU A 533 -0.20 41.68 -11.86
C LEU A 533 -1.24 40.97 -12.73
N ARG A 534 -1.66 39.76 -12.36
CA ARG A 534 -2.72 39.00 -13.06
C ARG A 534 -4.04 39.78 -13.17
N SER A 535 -4.39 40.58 -12.16
CA SER A 535 -5.61 41.41 -12.19
C SER A 535 -5.56 42.54 -13.24
N ARG A 536 -4.38 42.84 -13.79
CA ARG A 536 -4.14 43.92 -14.75
C ARG A 536 -4.01 43.46 -16.21
N ASN A 537 -4.23 42.17 -16.50
CA ASN A 537 -4.05 41.58 -17.84
C ASN A 537 -2.67 41.90 -18.44
N PRO A 538 -1.58 41.40 -17.81
CA PRO A 538 -0.22 41.73 -18.19
C PRO A 538 0.16 41.09 -19.53
N GLY A 539 1.21 41.62 -20.17
CA GLY A 539 1.83 40.95 -21.32
C GLY A 539 2.42 39.59 -20.90
N VAL A 540 2.38 38.61 -21.81
CA VAL A 540 2.82 37.24 -21.51
C VAL A 540 4.26 37.17 -20.98
N LYS A 541 5.16 38.03 -21.47
CA LYS A 541 6.58 38.05 -21.06
C LYS A 541 6.75 38.46 -19.60
N GLU A 542 6.04 39.50 -19.19
CA GLU A 542 6.05 40.02 -17.81
C GLU A 542 5.45 39.00 -16.84
N LEU A 543 4.33 38.38 -17.24
CA LEU A 543 3.69 37.33 -16.46
C LEU A 543 4.60 36.09 -16.32
N ALA A 544 5.19 35.62 -17.43
CA ALA A 544 6.08 34.47 -17.45
C ALA A 544 7.30 34.70 -16.55
N GLY A 545 7.97 35.85 -16.67
CA GLY A 545 9.11 36.20 -15.82
C GLY A 545 8.75 36.29 -14.34
N THR A 546 7.60 36.90 -14.01
CA THR A 546 7.12 37.00 -12.63
C THR A 546 6.81 35.62 -12.04
N ILE A 547 6.13 34.75 -12.79
CA ILE A 547 5.84 33.38 -12.33
C ILE A 547 7.13 32.61 -12.05
N VAL A 548 8.10 32.64 -12.97
CA VAL A 548 9.39 31.97 -12.77
C VAL A 548 10.12 32.50 -11.54
N SER A 549 10.14 33.83 -11.34
CA SER A 549 10.74 34.45 -10.15
C SER A 549 10.10 33.98 -8.83
N VAL A 550 8.77 33.80 -8.81
CA VAL A 550 8.06 33.24 -7.66
C VAL A 550 8.46 31.77 -7.45
N ARG A 551 8.47 30.94 -8.51
CA ARG A 551 8.83 29.52 -8.42
C ARG A 551 10.27 29.30 -7.96
N GLU A 552 11.21 30.12 -8.41
CA GLU A 552 12.60 30.07 -7.93
C GLU A 552 12.69 30.40 -6.44
N SER A 553 11.97 31.42 -5.98
CA SER A 553 11.89 31.75 -4.55
C SER A 553 11.20 30.65 -3.74
N LEU A 554 10.23 29.96 -4.34
CA LEU A 554 9.49 28.87 -3.72
C LEU A 554 10.34 27.61 -3.58
N ARG A 555 11.30 27.38 -4.49
CA ARG A 555 12.25 26.26 -4.39
C ARG A 555 13.01 26.27 -3.07
N GLU A 556 13.41 27.44 -2.58
CA GLU A 556 14.05 27.58 -1.26
C GLU A 556 13.12 27.15 -0.12
N ALA A 557 11.84 27.55 -0.18
CA ALA A 557 10.84 27.15 0.81
C ALA A 557 10.57 25.64 0.79
N LEU A 558 10.48 25.04 -0.41
CA LEU A 558 10.30 23.60 -0.61
C LEU A 558 11.44 22.78 0.01
N LEU A 559 12.68 23.29 -0.06
CA LEU A 559 13.84 22.63 0.53
C LEU A 559 13.98 22.86 2.04
N ALA A 560 13.48 24.00 2.55
CA ALA A 560 13.59 24.36 3.97
C ALA A 560 12.49 23.77 4.86
N ILE A 561 11.31 23.48 4.30
CA ILE A 561 10.14 23.02 5.06
C ILE A 561 10.34 21.61 5.63
N LYS A 562 9.96 21.41 6.90
CA LYS A 562 10.21 20.17 7.65
C LYS A 562 8.98 19.29 7.86
N ASP A 563 7.77 19.81 7.77
CA ASP A 563 6.54 19.02 7.87
C ASP A 563 5.97 18.72 6.49
N ASP A 564 5.40 17.52 6.31
CA ASP A 564 4.87 17.09 5.01
C ASP A 564 3.60 17.83 4.61
N ALA A 565 2.79 18.28 5.59
CA ALA A 565 1.59 19.07 5.32
C ALA A 565 1.94 20.45 4.73
N GLY A 566 2.94 21.13 5.30
CA GLY A 566 3.48 22.37 4.76
C GLY A 566 4.15 22.17 3.40
N LEU A 567 4.89 21.08 3.23
CA LEU A 567 5.48 20.73 1.94
C LEU A 567 4.40 20.52 0.86
N ARG A 568 3.33 19.79 1.18
CA ARG A 568 2.19 19.61 0.28
C ARG A 568 1.60 20.95 -0.16
N ASP A 569 1.36 21.87 0.77
CA ASP A 569 0.78 23.18 0.47
C ASP A 569 1.71 23.98 -0.47
N LEU A 570 3.03 23.93 -0.26
CA LEU A 570 4.02 24.54 -1.16
C LEU A 570 4.09 23.84 -2.53
N LEU A 571 3.97 22.52 -2.59
CA LEU A 571 3.95 21.75 -3.85
C LEU A 571 2.72 22.09 -4.69
N TYR A 572 1.54 22.25 -4.07
CA TYR A 572 0.34 22.70 -4.78
C TYR A 572 0.49 24.12 -5.31
N LEU A 573 1.11 25.04 -4.56
CA LEU A 573 1.42 26.36 -5.07
C LEU A 573 2.37 26.28 -6.28
N ASP A 574 3.41 25.44 -6.23
CA ASP A 574 4.32 25.28 -7.34
C ASP A 574 3.63 24.70 -8.59
N LEU A 575 2.75 23.72 -8.42
CA LEU A 575 1.93 23.16 -9.50
C LEU A 575 0.96 24.20 -10.09
N ALA A 576 0.33 25.02 -9.25
CA ALA A 576 -0.56 26.09 -9.69
C ALA A 576 0.17 27.19 -10.47
N LEU A 577 1.41 27.50 -10.08
CA LEU A 577 2.30 28.41 -10.80
C LEU A 577 2.72 27.82 -12.15
N GLU A 578 3.07 26.53 -12.19
CA GLU A 578 3.40 25.81 -13.42
C GLU A 578 2.22 25.80 -14.41
N GLU A 579 1.00 25.51 -13.93
CA GLU A 579 -0.21 25.54 -14.75
C GLU A 579 -0.55 26.96 -15.23
N SER A 580 -0.37 27.97 -14.36
CA SER A 580 -0.55 29.38 -14.73
C SER A 580 0.44 29.81 -15.81
N PHE A 581 1.69 29.36 -15.73
CA PHE A 581 2.71 29.60 -16.75
C PHE A 581 2.30 28.96 -18.08
N ARG A 582 1.98 27.66 -18.07
CA ARG A 582 1.56 26.90 -19.25
C ARG A 582 0.38 27.58 -19.93
N GLY A 583 -0.68 27.88 -19.18
CA GLY A 583 -1.87 28.52 -19.70
C GLY A 583 -1.62 29.95 -20.21
N ALA A 584 -0.64 30.68 -19.67
CA ALA A 584 -0.26 32.00 -20.19
C ALA A 584 0.40 31.90 -21.58
N ILE A 585 1.25 30.88 -21.79
CA ILE A 585 1.93 30.62 -23.06
C ILE A 585 0.98 30.04 -24.10
N GLU A 586 0.19 29.02 -23.76
CA GLU A 586 -0.72 28.32 -24.69
C GLU A 586 -1.83 29.20 -25.27
N ARG A 587 -2.18 30.30 -24.58
CA ARG A 587 -3.14 31.29 -25.06
C ARG A 587 -2.58 32.23 -26.13
N GLN A 588 -1.27 32.22 -26.36
CA GLN A 588 -0.63 33.12 -27.32
C GLN A 588 -0.54 32.49 -28.71
N ASN A 589 -0.67 33.33 -29.74
CA ASN A 589 -0.26 32.95 -31.08
C ASN A 589 1.23 33.28 -31.27
N LEU A 590 2.11 32.34 -30.89
CA LEU A 590 3.57 32.54 -30.92
C LEU A 590 4.11 32.89 -32.33
N SER A 591 3.38 32.55 -33.41
CA SER A 591 3.78 32.93 -34.78
C SER A 591 3.76 34.44 -35.05
N GLN A 592 3.04 35.20 -34.24
CA GLN A 592 2.92 36.67 -34.35
C GLN A 592 3.97 37.41 -33.53
N PHE A 593 4.78 36.71 -32.74
CA PHE A 593 5.75 37.33 -31.85
C PHE A 593 7.02 37.71 -32.61
N GLY A 594 7.62 38.83 -32.22
CA GLY A 594 8.93 39.21 -32.72
C GLY A 594 10.00 38.22 -32.27
N ARG A 595 11.10 38.14 -33.03
CA ARG A 595 12.26 37.29 -32.68
C ARG A 595 12.72 37.51 -31.24
N ASP A 596 12.83 38.78 -30.83
CA ASP A 596 13.37 39.12 -29.52
C ASP A 596 12.41 38.74 -28.37
N ASP A 597 11.10 38.77 -28.62
CA ASP A 597 10.09 38.30 -27.67
C ASP A 597 10.15 36.78 -27.51
N LEU A 598 10.27 36.05 -28.62
CA LEU A 598 10.43 34.59 -28.60
C LEU A 598 11.69 34.17 -27.85
N VAL A 599 12.80 34.88 -28.07
CA VAL A 599 14.08 34.62 -27.41
C VAL A 599 13.99 34.81 -25.88
N GLU A 600 13.23 35.79 -25.41
CA GLU A 600 12.93 35.98 -23.99
C GLU A 600 12.01 34.89 -23.44
N LEU A 601 10.97 34.50 -24.18
CA LEU A 601 10.06 33.44 -23.75
C LEU A 601 10.77 32.08 -23.61
N VAL A 602 11.73 31.76 -24.49
CA VAL A 602 12.57 30.56 -24.37
C VAL A 602 13.32 30.53 -23.04
N GLN A 603 13.85 31.66 -22.58
CA GLN A 603 14.53 31.74 -21.29
C GLN A 603 13.60 31.34 -20.14
N TRP A 604 12.39 31.89 -20.13
CA TRP A 604 11.41 31.61 -19.09
C TRP A 604 10.92 30.16 -19.15
N ALA A 605 10.71 29.63 -20.35
CA ALA A 605 10.32 28.24 -20.54
C ALA A 605 11.38 27.26 -20.04
N LEU A 606 12.67 27.49 -20.36
CA LEU A 606 13.77 26.64 -19.89
C LEU A 606 13.89 26.64 -18.37
N ARG A 607 13.86 27.83 -17.73
CA ARG A 607 13.93 27.94 -16.26
C ARG A 607 12.71 27.29 -15.59
N ASN A 608 11.52 27.50 -16.14
CA ASN A 608 10.29 26.88 -15.63
C ASN A 608 10.35 25.34 -15.71
N LEU A 609 10.87 24.81 -16.82
CA LEU A 609 11.00 23.36 -17.01
C LEU A 609 12.09 22.75 -16.13
N ASP A 610 13.23 23.44 -15.95
CA ASP A 610 14.31 23.03 -15.05
C ASP A 610 13.80 22.86 -13.60
N LEU A 611 13.01 23.82 -13.10
CA LEU A 611 12.41 23.75 -11.77
C LEU A 611 11.46 22.55 -11.58
N SER A 612 10.85 22.08 -12.66
CA SER A 612 9.82 21.03 -12.64
C SER A 612 10.42 19.62 -12.79
N THR A 613 11.55 19.51 -13.49
CA THR A 613 12.17 18.22 -13.87
C THR A 613 13.46 17.94 -13.13
N GLY A 614 14.23 18.98 -12.76
CA GLY A 614 15.54 18.86 -12.13
C GLY A 614 16.60 18.21 -13.02
N LEU A 615 16.39 18.15 -14.34
CA LEU A 615 17.33 17.52 -15.26
C LEU A 615 18.57 18.40 -15.45
N PRO A 616 19.80 17.89 -15.20
CA PRO A 616 21.03 18.66 -15.33
C PRO A 616 21.20 19.30 -16.71
N GLU A 617 20.75 18.61 -17.76
CA GLU A 617 20.82 19.06 -19.14
C GLU A 617 20.01 20.34 -19.41
N LEU A 618 18.84 20.48 -18.79
CA LEU A 618 18.01 21.68 -18.93
C LEU A 618 18.63 22.87 -18.19
N SER A 619 19.22 22.62 -17.02
CA SER A 619 19.96 23.63 -16.27
C SER A 619 21.14 24.19 -17.08
N LEU A 620 21.91 23.31 -17.74
CA LEU A 620 22.99 23.71 -18.65
C LEU A 620 22.47 24.52 -19.85
N CYS A 621 21.37 24.09 -20.48
CA CYS A 621 20.74 24.83 -21.57
C CYS A 621 20.30 26.22 -21.12
N GLY A 622 19.66 26.33 -19.95
CA GLY A 622 19.24 27.60 -19.36
C GLY A 622 20.42 28.54 -19.09
N GLY A 623 21.51 28.02 -18.54
CA GLY A 623 22.74 28.77 -18.28
C GLY A 623 23.38 29.31 -19.57
N HIS A 624 23.52 28.47 -20.60
CA HIS A 624 24.04 28.91 -21.89
C HIS A 624 23.12 29.93 -22.58
N TRP A 625 21.80 29.76 -22.48
CA TRP A 625 20.83 30.72 -23.01
C TRP A 625 20.93 32.08 -22.31
N ALA A 626 21.08 32.08 -20.98
CA ALA A 626 21.27 33.31 -20.20
C ALA A 626 22.55 34.06 -20.59
N GLN A 627 23.67 33.35 -20.80
CA GLN A 627 24.92 33.95 -21.28
C GLN A 627 24.76 34.56 -22.69
N LEU A 628 24.00 33.89 -23.56
CA LEU A 628 23.73 34.37 -24.92
C LEU A 628 22.86 35.65 -24.93
N LEU A 629 21.91 35.75 -23.99
CA LEU A 629 21.06 36.93 -23.84
C LEU A 629 21.81 38.19 -23.39
N ALA A 630 22.96 38.02 -22.72
CA ALA A 630 23.82 39.12 -22.31
C ALA A 630 24.62 39.72 -23.50
N GLN A 631 24.61 39.07 -24.67
CA GLN A 631 25.30 39.51 -25.87
C GLN A 631 24.35 40.22 -26.84
N PRO A 632 24.85 41.09 -27.75
CA PRO A 632 24.04 41.67 -28.81
C PRO A 632 23.39 40.57 -29.67
N ARG A 633 22.06 40.62 -29.83
CA ARG A 633 21.26 39.62 -30.58
C ARG A 633 21.37 39.80 -32.10
N ALA A 634 22.60 39.82 -32.61
CA ALA A 634 22.90 40.13 -34.01
C ALA A 634 24.07 39.27 -34.52
N GLY A 635 24.10 39.09 -35.84
CA GLY A 635 25.19 38.38 -36.52
C GLY A 635 25.03 36.86 -36.54
N ARG A 636 25.88 36.24 -37.38
CA ARG A 636 25.86 34.79 -37.65
C ARG A 636 26.24 33.95 -36.44
N GLU A 637 27.23 34.40 -35.66
CA GLU A 637 27.73 33.66 -34.48
C GLU A 637 26.66 33.54 -33.41
N TRP A 638 25.99 34.65 -33.08
CA TRP A 638 24.88 34.65 -32.14
C TRP A 638 23.77 33.68 -32.58
N ALA A 639 23.39 33.72 -33.86
CA ALA A 639 22.36 32.83 -34.41
C ALA A 639 22.76 31.34 -34.35
N LEU A 640 24.03 31.01 -34.61
CA LEU A 640 24.53 29.64 -34.50
C LEU A 640 24.58 29.16 -33.05
N HIS A 641 24.97 30.02 -32.11
CA HIS A 641 24.93 29.70 -30.68
C HIS A 641 23.49 29.51 -30.18
N ALA A 642 22.56 30.40 -30.56
CA ALA A 642 21.14 30.26 -30.25
C ALA A 642 20.59 28.92 -30.77
N LYS A 643 20.86 28.60 -32.04
CA LYS A 643 20.44 27.33 -32.64
C LYS A 643 21.04 26.13 -31.90
N SER A 644 22.31 26.16 -31.54
CA SER A 644 22.97 25.07 -30.80
C SER A 644 22.29 24.79 -29.46
N VAL A 645 22.00 25.84 -28.67
CA VAL A 645 21.31 25.69 -27.38
C VAL A 645 19.86 25.24 -27.57
N ALA A 646 19.14 25.78 -28.55
CA ALA A 646 17.78 25.38 -28.88
C ALA A 646 17.69 23.91 -29.33
N ASP A 647 18.61 23.45 -30.20
CA ASP A 647 18.68 22.06 -30.65
C ASP A 647 19.01 21.10 -29.49
N ARG A 648 19.86 21.53 -28.55
CA ARG A 648 20.19 20.77 -27.33
C ARG A 648 18.98 20.66 -26.39
N ALA A 649 18.29 21.77 -26.12
CA ALA A 649 17.08 21.77 -25.33
C ALA A 649 15.96 20.93 -25.99
N GLY A 650 15.79 21.05 -27.30
CA GLY A 650 14.82 20.27 -28.07
C GLY A 650 15.04 18.76 -27.94
N ARG A 651 16.30 18.29 -28.05
CA ARG A 651 16.64 16.88 -27.81
C ARG A 651 16.34 16.42 -26.39
N CYS A 652 16.59 17.27 -25.39
CA CYS A 652 16.25 16.96 -24.00
C CYS A 652 14.73 16.82 -23.80
N VAL A 653 13.94 17.76 -24.32
CA VAL A 653 12.46 17.69 -24.28
C VAL A 653 11.93 16.47 -25.04
N GLN A 654 12.55 16.12 -26.16
CA GLN A 654 12.21 14.91 -26.90
C GLN A 654 12.49 13.65 -26.07
N GLY A 655 13.63 13.57 -25.39
CA GLY A 655 13.94 12.44 -24.50
C GLY A 655 12.93 12.28 -23.35
N ILE A 656 12.51 13.39 -22.73
CA ILE A 656 11.41 13.37 -21.73
C ILE A 656 10.12 12.83 -22.35
N THR A 657 9.81 13.26 -23.57
CA THR A 657 8.60 12.82 -24.28
C THR A 657 8.68 11.31 -24.54
N ASP A 658 9.76 10.81 -25.11
CA ASP A 658 9.97 9.40 -25.42
C ASP A 658 9.87 8.52 -24.16
N GLU A 659 10.42 8.99 -23.04
CA GLU A 659 10.29 8.30 -21.76
C GLU A 659 8.84 8.20 -21.28
N LEU A 660 8.08 9.30 -21.38
CA LEU A 660 6.65 9.29 -21.04
C LEU A 660 5.84 8.39 -21.95
N TYR A 661 6.16 8.37 -23.25
CA TYR A 661 5.54 7.44 -24.20
C TYR A 661 5.81 5.99 -23.80
N ARG A 662 7.07 5.65 -23.53
CA ARG A 662 7.48 4.29 -23.12
C ARG A 662 6.77 3.82 -21.85
N VAL A 663 6.58 4.71 -20.88
CA VAL A 663 6.01 4.39 -19.57
C VAL A 663 4.47 4.38 -19.58
N LEU A 664 3.83 5.32 -20.28
CA LEU A 664 2.38 5.55 -20.18
C LEU A 664 1.57 5.05 -21.38
N GLN A 665 2.17 4.81 -22.55
CA GLN A 665 1.39 4.33 -23.69
C GLN A 665 0.96 2.88 -23.49
N PRO A 666 -0.26 2.52 -23.96
CA PRO A 666 -0.63 1.13 -24.12
C PRO A 666 0.41 0.41 -24.99
N LYS A 667 0.92 -0.71 -24.49
CA LYS A 667 1.85 -1.58 -25.23
C LYS A 667 1.09 -2.59 -26.08
#